data_AF-A0A182TJZ1-F1
#
_entry.id   AF-A0A182TJZ1-F1
#
_cell.length_a   1.000
_cell.length_b   1.000
_cell.length_c   1.000
_cell.angle_alpha   90.00
_cell.angle_beta   90.00
_cell.angle_gamma   90.00
#
_symmetry.space_group_name_H-M   'P 1'
#
loop_
_entity.id
_entity.type
_entity.pdbx_description
1 polymer ?
#
loop_
_entity_poly.entity_id
_entity_poly.type
_entity_poly.pdbx_seq_one_letter_code
_entity_poly.pdbx_strand_id
1 'polypeptide(L)'
;MKAKQSNYDPNIHRLPWYGGWLLLALVALCGTVSYWSFFYLPPALTAADLARQPLAINGARAWDTLTHLDALGPKTTGSRANEVRAVEVLEREFSLINASHHPAQQVLYEKQIVSGQYGINFFGSQMTSVYRRVQNLIVKLVGAEDRHALMLNCHFDSVASSPGASDDCGSCAVMLEILRVLSRAPERNRHSIVFLFNGAEETPLQASHGFITGHQWAREVRAFLNLESAGSGGKELLFQSGPQHPWLIEAYSRAVRHPFGQAIGEEIFQSGLIPSDTDFRIFRDFGHVPGLDFAHIFNGYRYHTRYDSVQFLSPAVLQRTGDNILSMVRLLANGNQLANGDDGRSEGSMVFFDFLGLFFISYTAIEGTVLNIVVSIAGLVVGCWSVLAVVGWSNWRSMGTELLHGFVATLVGSGAGIGLNLATAYAMDRAIDRSMSWYSSCWLVVGLYCVPVMMLLFIAHREFHRLFSKSKTVLSLTLTVQARIVGVFLFWALLTIGATVYGLRSAYVIAIMLTLALFSMTLTALLKLQSFPGGYWLIIYLLVHSVALLWTTQFYHIFTNIFIPITGRSGANDNPDLIIGIVAAACTIFTTSFLVPLVNLLRKPYRTIGTMFVLFLAALALGALSSFGFPYTGPGTSPSDAPKVQRILVQHTVRQFYEPNSTQTVRSADAGYLFRLWDRHNERTVRDVLEKQSPGKGASALEPTELPECKREVFCAMPGSAIRFTSLWSPQSNRPNTPDMVKLSLDRWEVVHRNANGSSIKLTTSLNGSFQSTILVRPKRNVRLTGWNLTPEVPVKLAAAGHKAYLLLITHGLAGEPVPLILDLETDRKSDTVEPLVDISVTSNFWEYHEHFTEEFSRFVASFPSWAHVVPSVTVFTANVLHISFHFGGDLNLVTVQGNTLQDALGVDARFVVVHLRLYHVANTRRTSLNCAGRVAQILRIALLQRQHTLVHIFQDMIFGHGQEIIDRGNIVDGFGQNAHLVLPRLPVSFHVLLRNLRVGSGGQYERCIDHLRAERFDLVRCISDHLYAVLIVRHAAHEICHLDQLFRVLGENIGPLADELLVAAARCVDQVQ
;
A
#
# COMPACT_ATOMS: atom_id res chain seq x y z
N MET A 1 67.89 13.29 62.89
CA MET A 1 66.72 12.45 62.48
C MET A 1 66.02 13.13 61.30
N LYS A 2 65.75 12.42 60.20
CA LYS A 2 64.82 12.88 59.15
C LYS A 2 63.63 11.93 59.13
N ALA A 3 62.46 12.39 59.56
CA ALA A 3 61.23 11.58 59.53
C ALA A 3 60.75 11.38 58.08
N LYS A 4 60.15 10.23 57.79
CA LYS A 4 59.66 9.89 56.44
C LYS A 4 58.49 10.82 56.07
N GLN A 5 58.68 11.68 55.07
CA GLN A 5 57.56 12.06 54.22
C GLN A 5 57.15 10.80 53.44
N SER A 6 56.00 10.23 53.77
CA SER A 6 55.41 9.12 53.03
C SER A 6 54.97 9.57 51.64
N ASN A 7 55.11 8.71 50.64
CA ASN A 7 54.63 8.95 49.28
C ASN A 7 53.13 9.27 49.26
N TYR A 8 52.77 10.55 49.09
CA TYR A 8 51.42 10.92 48.69
C TYR A 8 51.32 10.78 47.17
N ASP A 9 50.99 9.58 46.68
CA ASP A 9 50.79 9.33 45.25
C ASP A 9 49.46 9.98 44.79
N PRO A 10 49.48 10.99 43.88
CA PRO A 10 48.25 11.62 43.39
C PRO A 10 47.38 10.69 42.50
N ASN A 11 47.79 9.45 42.21
CA ASN A 11 47.08 8.53 41.32
C ASN A 11 45.98 7.66 41.99
N ILE A 12 45.64 7.89 43.27
CA ILE A 12 44.65 7.08 44.03
C ILE A 12 43.31 6.90 43.28
N HIS A 13 42.85 7.90 42.52
CA HIS A 13 41.57 7.86 41.80
C HIS A 13 41.64 7.32 40.35
N ARG A 14 42.78 6.79 39.88
CA ARG A 14 42.92 6.28 38.51
C ARG A 14 42.79 4.76 38.42
N LEU A 15 41.81 4.31 37.64
CA LEU A 15 41.50 2.90 37.37
C LEU A 15 42.62 2.18 36.59
N PRO A 16 42.82 0.86 36.80
CA PRO A 16 43.72 0.05 35.99
C PRO A 16 43.40 0.13 34.49
N TRP A 17 44.43 -0.06 33.65
CA TRP A 17 44.30 0.06 32.20
C TRP A 17 43.34 -0.98 31.58
N TYR A 18 43.16 -2.15 32.22
CA TYR A 18 42.21 -3.18 31.80
C TYR A 18 40.74 -2.81 32.11
N GLY A 19 40.47 -1.76 32.89
CA GLY A 19 39.09 -1.31 33.17
C GLY A 19 38.32 -0.97 31.90
N GLY A 20 39.00 -0.46 30.86
CA GLY A 20 38.38 -0.23 29.56
C GLY A 20 37.98 -1.53 28.83
N TRP A 21 38.70 -2.64 29.02
CA TRP A 21 38.28 -3.95 28.51
C TRP A 21 37.10 -4.53 29.29
N LEU A 22 37.03 -4.29 30.60
CA LEU A 22 35.87 -4.68 31.42
C LEU A 22 34.58 -3.94 31.01
N LEU A 23 34.67 -2.66 30.59
CA LEU A 23 33.54 -1.94 30.01
C LEU A 23 33.06 -2.57 28.69
N LEU A 24 33.97 -3.03 27.84
CA LEU A 24 33.60 -3.73 26.60
C LEU A 24 33.00 -5.10 26.87
N ALA A 25 33.53 -5.84 27.85
CA ALA A 25 32.94 -7.09 28.31
C ALA A 25 31.52 -6.88 28.88
N LEU A 26 31.26 -5.77 29.58
CA LEU A 26 29.92 -5.43 30.08
C LEU A 26 28.94 -5.13 28.95
N VAL A 27 29.33 -4.33 27.95
CA VAL A 27 28.48 -4.06 26.77
C VAL A 27 28.18 -5.36 26.01
N ALA A 28 29.18 -6.22 25.81
CA ALA A 28 29.00 -7.53 25.16
C ALA A 28 28.10 -8.47 25.98
N LEU A 29 28.26 -8.52 27.31
CA LEU A 29 27.44 -9.32 28.22
C LEU A 29 25.97 -8.88 28.18
N CYS A 30 25.70 -7.58 28.33
CA CYS A 30 24.33 -7.05 28.25
C CYS A 30 23.73 -7.29 26.87
N GLY A 31 24.50 -7.10 25.78
CA GLY A 31 24.08 -7.43 24.42
C GLY A 31 23.77 -8.91 24.20
N THR A 32 24.49 -9.82 24.87
CA THR A 32 24.24 -11.27 24.82
C THR A 32 23.00 -11.67 25.63
N VAL A 33 22.79 -11.05 26.80
CA VAL A 33 21.60 -11.30 27.63
C VAL A 33 20.34 -10.75 26.95
N SER A 34 20.40 -9.55 26.37
CA SER A 34 19.27 -9.01 25.58
C SER A 34 19.03 -9.82 24.31
N TYR A 35 20.07 -10.33 23.64
CA TYR A 35 19.93 -11.26 22.51
C TYR A 35 19.21 -12.54 22.92
N TRP A 36 19.65 -13.21 24.00
CA TRP A 36 18.98 -14.41 24.50
C TRP A 36 17.51 -14.15 24.85
N SER A 37 17.22 -13.04 25.55
CA SER A 37 15.84 -12.65 25.88
C SER A 37 15.01 -12.32 24.64
N PHE A 38 15.62 -11.75 23.59
CA PHE A 38 14.97 -11.40 22.33
C PHE A 38 14.54 -12.63 21.53
N PHE A 39 15.37 -13.67 21.49
CA PHE A 39 15.08 -14.94 20.79
C PHE A 39 14.35 -15.99 21.64
N TYR A 40 14.12 -15.76 22.95
CA TYR A 40 13.42 -16.71 23.82
C TYR A 40 11.93 -16.84 23.48
N LEU A 41 11.45 -18.08 23.30
CA LEU A 41 10.06 -18.46 23.06
C LEU A 41 9.59 -19.48 24.12
N PRO A 42 8.29 -19.49 24.50
CA PRO A 42 7.73 -20.56 25.31
C PRO A 42 7.75 -21.91 24.55
N PRO A 43 7.89 -23.04 25.26
CA PRO A 43 7.79 -24.36 24.63
C PRO A 43 6.35 -24.63 24.16
N ALA A 44 6.20 -25.27 22.99
CA ALA A 44 4.90 -25.66 22.47
C ALA A 44 4.29 -26.82 23.28
N LEU A 45 2.97 -26.74 23.54
CA LEU A 45 2.22 -27.86 24.10
C LEU A 45 2.07 -28.97 23.07
N THR A 46 2.13 -30.21 23.55
CA THR A 46 2.12 -31.43 22.74
C THR A 46 0.73 -32.06 22.69
N ALA A 47 0.52 -33.05 21.82
CA ALA A 47 -0.72 -33.82 21.79
C ALA A 47 -1.06 -34.50 23.14
N ALA A 48 -0.05 -34.81 23.97
CA ALA A 48 -0.26 -35.41 25.30
C ALA A 48 -0.85 -34.41 26.34
N ASP A 49 -0.64 -33.12 26.14
CA ASP A 49 -1.12 -32.07 27.07
C ASP A 49 -2.61 -31.75 26.87
N LEU A 50 -3.19 -32.18 25.75
CA LEU A 50 -4.61 -31.94 25.41
C LEU A 50 -5.59 -32.47 26.46
N ALA A 51 -5.28 -33.59 27.11
CA ALA A 51 -6.11 -34.16 28.18
C ALA A 51 -6.01 -33.39 29.51
N ARG A 52 -4.96 -32.56 29.68
CA ARG A 52 -4.70 -31.77 30.89
C ARG A 52 -5.10 -30.30 30.75
N GLN A 53 -4.97 -29.75 29.55
CA GLN A 53 -5.23 -28.35 29.25
C GLN A 53 -6.10 -28.19 27.98
N PRO A 54 -7.33 -28.76 27.94
CA PRO A 54 -8.16 -28.80 26.73
C PRO A 54 -8.59 -27.42 26.19
N LEU A 55 -8.51 -26.37 27.03
CA LEU A 55 -8.85 -24.98 26.69
C LEU A 55 -7.61 -24.04 26.62
N ALA A 56 -6.41 -24.60 26.52
CA ALA A 56 -5.20 -23.90 26.13
C ALA A 56 -4.92 -24.08 24.63
N ILE A 57 -4.12 -23.20 24.04
CA ILE A 57 -3.61 -23.38 22.67
C ILE A 57 -2.65 -24.56 22.64
N ASN A 58 -2.78 -25.41 21.64
CA ASN A 58 -1.84 -26.49 21.39
C ASN A 58 -1.03 -26.23 20.11
N GLY A 59 0.20 -25.76 20.29
CA GLY A 59 1.12 -25.47 19.18
C GLY A 59 1.35 -26.67 18.25
N ALA A 60 1.30 -27.91 18.78
CA ALA A 60 1.39 -29.11 17.95
C ALA A 60 0.14 -29.34 17.06
N ARG A 61 -1.09 -29.01 17.51
CA ARG A 61 -2.29 -29.06 16.65
C ARG A 61 -2.26 -27.98 15.57
N ALA A 62 -1.85 -26.77 15.90
CA ALA A 62 -1.68 -25.71 14.90
C ALA A 62 -0.63 -26.11 13.86
N TRP A 63 0.49 -26.70 14.30
CA TRP A 63 1.56 -27.17 13.41
C TRP A 63 1.12 -28.27 12.44
N ASP A 64 0.26 -29.20 12.87
CA ASP A 64 -0.30 -30.23 11.99
C ASP A 64 -1.15 -29.62 10.87
N THR A 65 -2.04 -28.67 11.20
CA THR A 65 -2.82 -27.92 10.20
C THR A 65 -1.91 -27.12 9.26
N LEU A 66 -0.90 -26.43 9.79
CA LEU A 66 0.07 -25.67 8.99
C LEU A 66 0.84 -26.56 8.01
N THR A 67 1.28 -27.75 8.46
CA THR A 67 2.03 -28.69 7.61
C THR A 67 1.23 -29.11 6.37
N HIS A 68 -0.11 -29.21 6.49
CA HIS A 68 -0.98 -29.48 5.34
C HIS A 68 -1.11 -28.27 4.38
N LEU A 69 -1.03 -27.02 4.86
CA LEU A 69 -1.09 -25.81 4.03
C LEU A 69 0.23 -25.48 3.34
N ASP A 70 1.37 -25.75 4.00
CA ASP A 70 2.73 -25.68 3.43
C ASP A 70 2.92 -26.70 2.29
N ALA A 71 2.46 -27.95 2.51
CA ALA A 71 2.56 -29.03 1.53
C ALA A 71 1.75 -28.81 0.23
N LEU A 72 0.91 -27.78 0.16
CA LEU A 72 0.26 -27.34 -1.08
C LEU A 72 1.22 -26.60 -2.03
N GLY A 73 2.35 -26.10 -1.51
CA GLY A 73 3.23 -25.18 -2.21
C GLY A 73 2.67 -23.74 -2.26
N PRO A 74 3.12 -22.93 -3.23
CA PRO A 74 2.66 -21.55 -3.39
C PRO A 74 1.19 -21.45 -3.73
N LYS A 75 0.50 -20.50 -3.11
CA LYS A 75 -0.96 -20.30 -3.21
C LYS A 75 -1.26 -18.92 -3.77
N THR A 76 -0.74 -18.63 -4.97
CA THR A 76 -1.03 -17.36 -5.64
C THR A 76 -2.53 -17.23 -5.95
N THR A 77 -3.11 -16.04 -5.79
CA THR A 77 -4.52 -15.77 -6.10
C THR A 77 -4.86 -16.20 -7.53
N GLY A 78 -5.96 -16.93 -7.68
CA GLY A 78 -6.38 -17.54 -8.96
C GLY A 78 -5.73 -18.89 -9.29
N SER A 79 -4.73 -19.34 -8.52
CA SER A 79 -4.16 -20.70 -8.70
C SER A 79 -5.09 -21.78 -8.11
N ARG A 80 -4.99 -23.01 -8.63
CA ARG A 80 -5.68 -24.17 -8.04
C ARG A 80 -5.20 -24.49 -6.61
N ALA A 81 -3.99 -24.08 -6.24
CA ALA A 81 -3.48 -24.23 -4.88
C ALA A 81 -4.27 -23.33 -3.92
N ASN A 82 -4.49 -22.05 -4.28
CA ASN A 82 -5.29 -21.11 -3.50
C ASN A 82 -6.79 -21.44 -3.56
N GLU A 83 -7.39 -21.31 -4.74
CA GLU A 83 -8.85 -21.23 -4.93
C GLU A 83 -9.59 -22.54 -4.64
N VAL A 84 -8.86 -23.66 -4.59
CA VAL A 84 -9.42 -25.01 -4.41
C VAL A 84 -8.76 -25.72 -3.24
N ARG A 85 -7.45 -26.00 -3.29
CA ARG A 85 -6.81 -26.89 -2.30
C ARG A 85 -6.70 -26.29 -0.90
N ALA A 86 -6.32 -25.02 -0.78
CA ALA A 86 -6.26 -24.36 0.52
C ALA A 86 -7.67 -24.27 1.13
N VAL A 87 -8.66 -23.95 0.30
CA VAL A 87 -10.07 -23.92 0.69
C VAL A 87 -10.58 -25.30 1.13
N GLU A 88 -10.24 -26.39 0.43
CA GLU A 88 -10.56 -27.77 0.83
C GLU A 88 -9.97 -28.14 2.21
N VAL A 89 -8.73 -27.72 2.51
CA VAL A 89 -8.08 -27.94 3.81
C VAL A 89 -8.78 -27.14 4.92
N LEU A 90 -9.09 -25.87 4.68
CA LEU A 90 -9.74 -24.98 5.66
C LEU A 90 -11.19 -25.42 5.93
N GLU A 91 -11.97 -25.73 4.90
CA GLU A 91 -13.35 -26.24 5.03
C GLU A 91 -13.41 -27.58 5.77
N ARG A 92 -12.41 -28.45 5.57
CA ARG A 92 -12.26 -29.70 6.35
C ARG A 92 -12.03 -29.40 7.84
N GLU A 93 -11.18 -28.44 8.19
CA GLU A 93 -10.96 -28.08 9.60
C GLU A 93 -12.16 -27.37 10.23
N PHE A 94 -12.86 -26.48 9.51
CA PHE A 94 -14.14 -25.93 9.98
C PHE A 94 -15.17 -27.03 10.24
N SER A 95 -15.23 -28.05 9.37
CA SER A 95 -16.12 -29.21 9.53
C SER A 95 -15.76 -30.05 10.76
N LEU A 96 -14.48 -30.29 11.02
CA LEU A 96 -14.00 -31.02 12.21
C LEU A 96 -14.24 -30.23 13.51
N ILE A 97 -14.08 -28.91 13.47
CA ILE A 97 -14.41 -28.01 14.58
C ILE A 97 -15.92 -28.05 14.86
N ASN A 98 -16.76 -27.89 13.83
CA ASN A 98 -18.21 -27.94 13.98
C ASN A 98 -18.72 -29.32 14.40
N ALA A 99 -18.08 -30.42 13.98
CA ALA A 99 -18.39 -31.77 14.47
C ALA A 99 -17.98 -32.01 15.94
N SER A 100 -17.25 -31.08 16.57
CA SER A 100 -16.70 -31.25 17.92
C SER A 100 -16.81 -29.99 18.80
N HIS A 101 -17.79 -29.13 18.52
CA HIS A 101 -18.14 -27.99 19.37
C HIS A 101 -18.92 -28.45 20.61
N HIS A 102 -18.88 -27.65 21.68
CA HIS A 102 -19.69 -27.88 22.87
C HIS A 102 -21.15 -27.46 22.60
N PRO A 103 -22.20 -28.21 23.01
CA PRO A 103 -23.60 -27.94 22.64
C PRO A 103 -24.19 -26.57 23.04
N ALA A 104 -23.49 -25.78 23.85
CA ALA A 104 -23.88 -24.40 24.16
C ALA A 104 -23.36 -23.36 23.15
N GLN A 105 -22.38 -23.72 22.31
CA GLN A 105 -21.78 -22.86 21.29
C GLN A 105 -22.57 -22.93 19.99
N GLN A 106 -22.38 -21.92 19.13
CA GLN A 106 -22.98 -21.87 17.81
C GLN A 106 -21.91 -21.40 16.82
N VAL A 107 -21.56 -22.25 15.86
CA VAL A 107 -20.56 -21.99 14.83
C VAL A 107 -21.27 -21.85 13.49
N LEU A 108 -21.17 -20.69 12.87
CA LEU A 108 -21.70 -20.41 11.52
C LEU A 108 -20.53 -20.28 10.55
N TYR A 109 -20.69 -20.78 9.33
CA TYR A 109 -19.69 -20.69 8.27
C TYR A 109 -20.33 -20.13 6.99
N GLU A 110 -19.74 -19.09 6.43
CA GLU A 110 -20.13 -18.48 5.16
C GLU A 110 -18.91 -18.36 4.23
N LYS A 111 -19.13 -18.69 2.95
CA LYS A 111 -18.12 -18.63 1.88
C LYS A 111 -18.46 -17.48 0.94
N GLN A 112 -17.69 -16.40 1.00
CA GLN A 112 -17.92 -15.22 0.17
C GLN A 112 -17.10 -15.31 -1.11
N ILE A 113 -17.76 -15.32 -2.27
CA ILE A 113 -17.11 -15.12 -3.58
C ILE A 113 -17.40 -13.68 -3.99
N VAL A 114 -16.39 -12.82 -4.01
CA VAL A 114 -16.56 -11.36 -4.08
C VAL A 114 -15.77 -10.72 -5.22
N SER A 115 -16.30 -9.61 -5.74
CA SER A 115 -15.71 -8.81 -6.82
C SER A 115 -15.85 -7.34 -6.48
N GLY A 116 -14.85 -6.53 -6.81
CA GLY A 116 -14.84 -5.11 -6.49
C GLY A 116 -13.62 -4.40 -7.06
N GLN A 117 -13.45 -3.14 -6.67
CA GLN A 117 -12.32 -2.31 -7.11
C GLN A 117 -12.13 -1.07 -6.22
N TYR A 118 -10.90 -0.60 -6.09
CA TYR A 118 -10.54 0.62 -5.35
C TYR A 118 -9.20 1.20 -5.83
N GLY A 119 -8.92 2.46 -5.46
CA GLY A 119 -7.61 3.07 -5.65
C GLY A 119 -6.69 2.78 -4.47
N ILE A 120 -5.46 2.32 -4.74
CA ILE A 120 -4.41 2.16 -3.73
C ILE A 120 -3.17 2.95 -4.16
N ASN A 121 -2.49 3.58 -3.20
CA ASN A 121 -1.15 4.12 -3.40
C ASN A 121 -0.15 3.13 -2.79
N PHE A 122 0.65 2.49 -3.63
CA PHE A 122 1.59 1.44 -3.25
C PHE A 122 3.01 1.85 -3.68
N PHE A 123 3.84 2.18 -2.70
CA PHE A 123 5.20 2.71 -2.85
C PHE A 123 5.26 3.94 -3.78
N GLY A 124 4.46 4.96 -3.45
CA GLY A 124 4.37 6.23 -4.21
C GLY A 124 3.74 6.12 -5.60
N SER A 125 3.36 4.91 -6.04
CA SER A 125 2.64 4.67 -7.29
C SER A 125 1.15 4.50 -7.01
N GLN A 126 0.31 5.39 -7.53
CA GLN A 126 -1.13 5.13 -7.56
C GLN A 126 -1.48 4.03 -8.58
N MET A 127 -2.40 3.16 -8.19
CA MET A 127 -2.85 1.99 -8.93
C MET A 127 -4.34 1.75 -8.65
N THR A 128 -5.10 1.38 -9.66
CA THR A 128 -6.45 0.84 -9.45
C THR A 128 -6.34 -0.66 -9.23
N SER A 129 -6.69 -1.12 -8.02
CA SER A 129 -6.86 -2.53 -7.70
C SER A 129 -8.26 -2.94 -8.14
N VAL A 130 -8.37 -3.94 -9.03
CA VAL A 130 -9.63 -4.53 -9.49
C VAL A 130 -9.55 -6.03 -9.24
N TYR A 131 -10.58 -6.59 -8.62
CA TYR A 131 -10.64 -8.02 -8.32
C TYR A 131 -11.98 -8.62 -8.72
N ARG A 132 -11.92 -9.88 -9.14
CA ARG A 132 -13.06 -10.66 -9.63
C ARG A 132 -13.04 -12.04 -8.99
N ARG A 133 -14.13 -12.37 -8.30
CA ARG A 133 -14.43 -13.69 -7.74
C ARG A 133 -13.32 -14.28 -6.85
N VAL A 134 -12.66 -13.41 -6.07
CA VAL A 134 -11.76 -13.82 -4.98
C VAL A 134 -12.58 -14.38 -3.82
N GLN A 135 -11.96 -15.17 -2.95
CA GLN A 135 -12.65 -15.92 -1.90
C GLN A 135 -12.28 -15.44 -0.49
N ASN A 136 -13.29 -15.30 0.36
CA ASN A 136 -13.14 -15.29 1.82
C ASN A 136 -13.84 -16.50 2.41
N LEU A 137 -13.22 -17.15 3.39
CA LEU A 137 -13.83 -18.19 4.20
C LEU A 137 -14.04 -17.60 5.60
N ILE A 138 -15.29 -17.53 6.05
CA ILE A 138 -15.66 -16.68 7.18
C ILE A 138 -16.40 -17.53 8.21
N VAL A 139 -15.86 -17.63 9.42
CA VAL A 139 -16.50 -18.36 10.53
C VAL A 139 -16.93 -17.39 11.62
N LYS A 140 -18.22 -17.41 11.99
CA LYS A 140 -18.76 -16.63 13.12
C LYS A 140 -19.08 -17.57 14.28
N LEU A 141 -18.30 -17.45 15.36
CA LEU A 141 -18.64 -18.04 16.66
C LEU A 141 -19.57 -17.07 17.39
N VAL A 142 -20.84 -17.45 17.51
CA VAL A 142 -21.91 -16.52 17.91
C VAL A 142 -21.92 -16.31 19.42
N GLY A 143 -21.77 -15.06 19.86
CA GLY A 143 -21.81 -14.67 21.26
C GLY A 143 -23.20 -14.78 21.89
N ALA A 144 -23.31 -14.47 23.18
CA ALA A 144 -24.59 -14.34 23.88
C ALA A 144 -25.37 -13.07 23.47
N GLU A 145 -24.65 -12.00 23.12
CA GLU A 145 -25.14 -10.74 22.58
C GLU A 145 -24.72 -10.60 21.11
N ASP A 146 -25.47 -11.22 20.20
CA ASP A 146 -25.18 -11.18 18.75
C ASP A 146 -25.57 -9.84 18.11
N ARG A 147 -24.79 -8.80 18.44
CA ARG A 147 -24.92 -7.41 17.95
C ARG A 147 -23.58 -6.78 17.57
N HIS A 148 -22.52 -7.24 18.21
CA HIS A 148 -21.16 -6.73 18.08
C HIS A 148 -20.21 -7.90 17.92
N ALA A 149 -19.17 -7.72 17.11
CA ALA A 149 -18.16 -8.73 16.86
C ALA A 149 -16.74 -8.19 17.08
N LEU A 150 -15.88 -9.05 17.61
CA LEU A 150 -14.43 -8.96 17.45
C LEU A 150 -14.05 -9.73 16.19
N MET A 151 -13.24 -9.14 15.30
CA MET A 151 -12.69 -9.87 14.16
C MET A 151 -11.25 -10.34 14.42
N LEU A 152 -10.90 -11.52 13.92
CA LEU A 152 -9.52 -11.94 13.66
C LEU A 152 -9.35 -12.10 12.15
N ASN A 153 -8.24 -11.62 11.60
CA ASN A 153 -7.88 -11.78 10.19
C ASN A 153 -6.52 -12.49 10.03
N CYS A 154 -6.45 -13.34 9.01
CA CYS A 154 -5.24 -13.95 8.45
C CYS A 154 -5.43 -14.11 6.93
N HIS A 155 -4.36 -14.32 6.17
CA HIS A 155 -4.45 -14.70 4.76
C HIS A 155 -3.92 -16.12 4.46
N PHE A 156 -4.51 -16.77 3.46
CA PHE A 156 -4.13 -18.12 3.04
C PHE A 156 -3.54 -18.21 1.62
N ASP A 157 -3.57 -17.11 0.87
CA ASP A 157 -2.77 -16.94 -0.35
C ASP A 157 -1.31 -16.57 -0.03
N SER A 158 -0.43 -16.75 -1.02
CA SER A 158 1.01 -16.44 -0.91
C SER A 158 1.63 -16.09 -2.28
N VAL A 159 2.72 -15.30 -2.32
CA VAL A 159 3.45 -14.99 -3.55
C VAL A 159 3.95 -16.22 -4.30
N ALA A 160 4.16 -16.03 -5.60
CA ALA A 160 4.83 -16.97 -6.48
C ALA A 160 6.12 -17.53 -5.84
N SER A 161 6.30 -18.84 -5.95
CA SER A 161 7.37 -19.66 -5.37
C SER A 161 7.53 -19.66 -3.83
N SER A 162 6.66 -19.00 -3.04
CA SER A 162 6.66 -19.06 -1.57
C SER A 162 5.56 -19.98 -1.05
N PRO A 163 5.87 -21.05 -0.28
CA PRO A 163 4.86 -21.87 0.41
C PRO A 163 4.03 -21.11 1.45
N GLY A 164 4.53 -19.99 1.97
CA GLY A 164 3.78 -19.11 2.87
C GLY A 164 3.44 -19.73 4.23
N ALA A 165 4.40 -20.42 4.84
CA ALA A 165 4.16 -21.18 6.08
C ALA A 165 4.18 -20.32 7.36
N SER A 166 5.01 -19.27 7.40
CA SER A 166 4.85 -18.16 8.35
C SER A 166 3.85 -17.15 7.79
N ASP A 167 3.80 -17.03 6.46
CA ASP A 167 3.32 -15.91 5.63
C ASP A 167 2.15 -16.32 4.71
N ASP A 168 0.89 -16.38 5.16
CA ASP A 168 0.39 -16.21 6.55
C ASP A 168 -0.37 -17.46 7.06
N CYS A 169 -0.09 -18.63 6.45
CA CYS A 169 -0.72 -19.89 6.86
C CYS A 169 -0.49 -20.23 8.35
N GLY A 170 0.60 -19.72 8.95
CA GLY A 170 0.91 -19.87 10.36
C GLY A 170 -0.13 -19.19 11.26
N SER A 171 -0.54 -17.97 10.92
CA SER A 171 -1.59 -17.26 11.65
C SER A 171 -2.96 -17.88 11.42
N CYS A 172 -3.26 -18.34 10.20
CA CYS A 172 -4.49 -19.10 9.95
C CYS A 172 -4.54 -20.42 10.75
N ALA A 173 -3.43 -21.12 10.91
CA ALA A 173 -3.34 -22.30 11.79
C ALA A 173 -3.55 -21.94 13.27
N VAL A 174 -3.06 -20.78 13.72
CA VAL A 174 -3.33 -20.24 15.06
C VAL A 174 -4.81 -19.86 15.23
N MET A 175 -5.43 -19.21 14.25
CA MET A 175 -6.85 -18.84 14.26
C MET A 175 -7.76 -20.07 14.30
N LEU A 176 -7.45 -21.12 13.55
CA LEU A 176 -8.16 -22.40 13.63
C LEU A 176 -8.06 -23.04 15.01
N GLU A 177 -6.90 -22.98 15.67
CA GLU A 177 -6.73 -23.50 17.03
C GLU A 177 -7.43 -22.63 18.09
N ILE A 178 -7.46 -21.31 17.95
CA ILE A 178 -8.26 -20.39 18.79
C ILE A 178 -9.76 -20.72 18.63
N LEU A 179 -10.25 -20.83 17.40
CA LEU A 179 -11.63 -21.22 17.09
C LEU A 179 -11.97 -22.60 17.68
N ARG A 180 -11.08 -23.59 17.55
CA ARG A 180 -11.22 -24.95 18.11
C ARG A 180 -11.22 -24.97 19.63
N VAL A 181 -10.50 -24.07 20.29
CA VAL A 181 -10.50 -23.90 21.76
C VAL A 181 -11.78 -23.21 22.25
N LEU A 182 -12.23 -22.14 21.58
CA LEU A 182 -13.40 -21.36 22.01
C LEU A 182 -14.72 -22.07 21.71
N SER A 183 -14.85 -22.74 20.55
CA SER A 183 -16.01 -23.58 20.21
C SER A 183 -16.18 -24.80 21.13
N ARG A 184 -15.18 -25.15 21.95
CA ARG A 184 -15.23 -26.23 22.95
C ARG A 184 -15.43 -25.71 24.38
N ALA A 185 -15.51 -24.40 24.60
CA ALA A 185 -15.80 -23.85 25.92
C ALA A 185 -17.27 -24.14 26.32
N PRO A 186 -17.57 -24.36 27.61
CA PRO A 186 -18.94 -24.57 28.07
C PRO A 186 -19.81 -23.29 27.98
N GLU A 187 -19.17 -22.12 28.02
CA GLU A 187 -19.81 -20.81 28.05
C GLU A 187 -19.52 -20.03 26.75
N ARG A 188 -20.55 -19.41 26.16
CA ARG A 188 -20.39 -18.49 25.01
C ARG A 188 -19.68 -17.22 25.46
N ASN A 189 -18.83 -16.65 24.60
CA ASN A 189 -18.38 -15.27 24.81
C ASN A 189 -19.58 -14.31 24.77
N ARG A 190 -19.46 -13.15 25.41
CA ARG A 190 -20.52 -12.14 25.40
C ARG A 190 -20.81 -11.65 23.98
N HIS A 191 -19.80 -11.14 23.30
CA HIS A 191 -19.89 -10.68 21.92
C HIS A 191 -19.43 -11.77 20.94
N SER A 192 -19.89 -11.66 19.69
CA SER A 192 -19.53 -12.62 18.64
C SER A 192 -18.07 -12.49 18.23
N ILE A 193 -17.51 -13.55 17.64
CA ILE A 193 -16.16 -13.55 17.09
C ILE A 193 -16.22 -13.99 15.64
N VAL A 194 -15.73 -13.14 14.74
CA VAL A 194 -15.61 -13.42 13.30
C VAL A 194 -14.16 -13.76 13.00
N PHE A 195 -13.92 -14.95 12.46
CA PHE A 195 -12.64 -15.39 11.94
C PHE A 195 -12.68 -15.25 10.42
N LEU A 196 -11.91 -14.31 9.89
CA LEU A 196 -11.78 -14.04 8.47
C LEU A 196 -10.49 -14.70 7.95
N PHE A 197 -10.65 -15.72 7.11
CA PHE A 197 -9.57 -16.32 6.34
C PHE A 197 -9.71 -15.77 4.92
N ASN A 198 -8.87 -14.82 4.55
CA ASN A 198 -8.93 -14.18 3.23
C ASN A 198 -7.90 -14.79 2.26
N GLY A 199 -8.20 -14.81 0.97
CA GLY A 199 -7.39 -15.49 -0.04
C GLY A 199 -6.96 -14.59 -1.20
N ALA A 200 -6.70 -13.31 -0.93
CA ALA A 200 -6.13 -12.37 -1.91
C ALA A 200 -5.49 -11.14 -1.21
N GLU A 201 -4.63 -11.34 -0.20
CA GLU A 201 -3.77 -10.26 0.34
C GLU A 201 -2.69 -9.89 -0.69
N GLU A 202 -1.94 -10.88 -1.16
CA GLU A 202 -0.69 -10.73 -1.94
C GLU A 202 -0.94 -10.15 -3.34
N THR A 203 -2.21 -10.12 -3.73
CA THR A 203 -2.73 -9.29 -4.81
C THR A 203 -3.39 -8.06 -4.18
N PRO A 204 -2.67 -6.93 -4.02
CA PRO A 204 -2.72 -6.08 -2.82
C PRO A 204 -4.09 -5.84 -2.19
N LEU A 205 -4.35 -6.55 -1.08
CA LEU A 205 -5.43 -6.38 -0.08
C LEU A 205 -6.87 -6.58 -0.60
N GLN A 206 -7.05 -7.41 -1.61
CA GLN A 206 -8.30 -7.48 -2.38
C GLN A 206 -9.42 -8.24 -1.68
N ALA A 207 -9.12 -9.35 -1.00
CA ALA A 207 -10.16 -10.18 -0.38
C ALA A 207 -10.69 -9.56 0.93
N SER A 208 -9.83 -8.97 1.75
CA SER A 208 -10.23 -8.17 2.92
C SER A 208 -11.11 -6.97 2.55
N HIS A 209 -10.83 -6.29 1.43
CA HIS A 209 -11.70 -5.22 0.92
C HIS A 209 -13.07 -5.77 0.54
N GLY A 210 -13.10 -6.94 -0.10
CA GLY A 210 -14.34 -7.64 -0.43
C GLY A 210 -15.15 -8.05 0.80
N PHE A 211 -14.49 -8.41 1.91
CA PHE A 211 -15.17 -8.63 3.19
C PHE A 211 -15.74 -7.32 3.75
N ILE A 212 -14.90 -6.33 4.02
CA ILE A 212 -15.29 -5.17 4.84
C ILE A 212 -16.36 -4.29 4.16
N THR A 213 -16.33 -4.20 2.83
CA THR A 213 -17.30 -3.40 2.06
C THR A 213 -18.57 -4.17 1.66
N GLY A 214 -18.54 -5.51 1.70
CA GLY A 214 -19.57 -6.36 1.09
C GLY A 214 -20.23 -7.40 1.99
N HIS A 215 -19.62 -7.82 3.10
CA HIS A 215 -20.15 -8.90 3.93
C HIS A 215 -21.19 -8.42 4.96
N GLN A 216 -22.17 -9.26 5.28
CA GLN A 216 -23.21 -8.90 6.26
C GLN A 216 -22.62 -8.73 7.68
N TRP A 217 -21.81 -9.68 8.14
CA TRP A 217 -21.19 -9.62 9.47
C TRP A 217 -20.13 -8.52 9.63
N ALA A 218 -19.62 -7.94 8.53
CA ALA A 218 -18.67 -6.82 8.60
C ALA A 218 -19.25 -5.61 9.37
N ARG A 219 -20.58 -5.42 9.30
CA ARG A 219 -21.32 -4.34 9.99
C ARG A 219 -21.41 -4.52 11.51
N GLU A 220 -21.15 -5.73 11.99
CA GLU A 220 -21.15 -6.06 13.42
C GLU A 220 -19.78 -5.80 14.06
N VAL A 221 -18.70 -5.78 13.27
CA VAL A 221 -17.33 -5.67 13.78
C VAL A 221 -17.10 -4.31 14.43
N ARG A 222 -16.61 -4.32 15.69
CA ARG A 222 -16.29 -3.10 16.47
C ARG A 222 -14.80 -2.96 16.77
N ALA A 223 -14.04 -4.05 16.70
CA ALA A 223 -12.59 -4.04 16.70
C ALA A 223 -12.05 -5.27 15.96
N PHE A 224 -10.79 -5.21 15.51
CA PHE A 224 -10.10 -6.37 14.91
C PHE A 224 -8.69 -6.61 15.44
N LEU A 225 -8.24 -7.85 15.32
CA LEU A 225 -6.84 -8.27 15.47
C LEU A 225 -6.37 -8.81 14.11
N ASN A 226 -5.38 -8.17 13.52
CA ASN A 226 -4.74 -8.62 12.28
C ASN A 226 -3.46 -9.38 12.61
N LEU A 227 -3.26 -10.54 11.99
CA LEU A 227 -2.10 -11.40 12.17
C LEU A 227 -1.35 -11.50 10.85
N GLU A 228 -0.03 -11.45 10.91
CA GLU A 228 0.84 -11.08 9.78
C GLU A 228 2.26 -11.65 9.90
N SER A 229 3.03 -11.64 8.82
CA SER A 229 4.37 -12.24 8.84
C SER A 229 5.37 -11.68 7.81
N ALA A 230 5.99 -10.54 8.15
CA ALA A 230 7.16 -10.01 7.44
C ALA A 230 8.47 -10.81 7.62
N GLY A 231 8.43 -11.98 8.26
CA GLY A 231 9.60 -12.80 8.55
C GLY A 231 9.26 -14.16 9.16
N SER A 232 9.99 -15.18 8.75
CA SER A 232 9.82 -16.58 9.16
C SER A 232 10.13 -16.81 10.66
N GLY A 233 9.13 -16.50 11.50
CA GLY A 233 9.03 -16.84 12.92
C GLY A 233 9.54 -15.82 13.94
N GLY A 234 9.95 -16.35 15.10
CA GLY A 234 10.36 -15.58 16.27
C GLY A 234 9.18 -15.09 17.11
N LYS A 235 9.27 -13.86 17.62
CA LYS A 235 8.18 -13.19 18.35
C LYS A 235 7.35 -12.35 17.38
N GLU A 236 6.03 -12.43 17.52
CA GLU A 236 5.06 -11.53 16.91
C GLU A 236 5.13 -10.15 17.56
N LEU A 237 5.41 -9.11 16.78
CA LEU A 237 5.54 -7.74 17.23
C LEU A 237 4.19 -7.03 17.06
N LEU A 238 3.64 -6.46 18.14
CA LEU A 238 2.60 -5.43 18.01
C LEU A 238 3.22 -4.19 17.37
N PHE A 239 2.87 -3.93 16.10
CA PHE A 239 3.49 -2.89 15.27
C PHE A 239 2.50 -1.86 14.71
N GLN A 240 1.19 -2.07 14.77
CA GLN A 240 0.20 -1.00 14.55
C GLN A 240 -0.98 -1.09 15.52
N SER A 241 -1.57 0.07 15.81
CA SER A 241 -2.75 0.20 16.67
C SER A 241 -3.68 1.34 16.25
N GLY A 242 -4.95 1.24 16.66
CA GLY A 242 -5.95 2.28 16.44
C GLY A 242 -6.61 2.20 15.06
N PRO A 243 -6.87 3.33 14.38
CA PRO A 243 -6.48 4.69 14.74
C PRO A 243 -7.24 5.20 15.96
N GLN A 244 -6.59 6.02 16.79
CA GLN A 244 -7.21 6.77 17.90
C GLN A 244 -8.13 5.97 18.83
N HIS A 245 -7.65 4.84 19.37
CA HIS A 245 -8.39 4.03 20.35
C HIS A 245 -7.47 3.47 21.46
N PRO A 246 -7.11 4.28 22.48
CA PRO A 246 -6.24 3.89 23.60
C PRO A 246 -6.65 2.60 24.31
N TRP A 247 -7.96 2.35 24.41
CA TRP A 247 -8.52 1.19 25.11
C TRP A 247 -8.05 -0.16 24.56
N LEU A 248 -7.65 -0.24 23.27
CA LEU A 248 -7.07 -1.44 22.67
C LEU A 248 -5.66 -1.72 23.20
N ILE A 249 -4.84 -0.67 23.37
CA ILE A 249 -3.50 -0.78 23.99
C ILE A 249 -3.64 -1.09 25.49
N GLU A 250 -4.63 -0.51 26.18
CA GLU A 250 -4.94 -0.87 27.57
C GLU A 250 -5.44 -2.31 27.70
N ALA A 251 -6.19 -2.83 26.72
CA ALA A 251 -6.59 -4.23 26.68
C ALA A 251 -5.37 -5.15 26.46
N TYR A 252 -4.47 -4.79 25.54
CA TYR A 252 -3.21 -5.51 25.32
C TYR A 252 -2.35 -5.55 26.58
N SER A 253 -2.16 -4.40 27.22
CA SER A 253 -1.45 -4.24 28.50
C SER A 253 -1.99 -5.14 29.63
N ARG A 254 -3.31 -5.44 29.61
CA ARG A 254 -3.98 -6.31 30.60
C ARG A 254 -4.04 -7.79 30.24
N ALA A 255 -4.02 -8.15 28.95
CA ALA A 255 -4.24 -9.52 28.48
C ALA A 255 -2.98 -10.23 27.96
N VAL A 256 -1.95 -9.50 27.53
CA VAL A 256 -0.76 -10.10 26.92
C VAL A 256 0.00 -11.00 27.91
N ARG A 257 0.29 -12.25 27.50
CA ARG A 257 1.02 -13.23 28.31
C ARG A 257 2.54 -13.11 28.14
N HIS A 258 2.96 -12.76 26.93
CA HIS A 258 4.36 -12.67 26.53
C HIS A 258 4.56 -11.39 25.71
N PRO A 259 4.76 -10.22 26.34
CA PRO A 259 4.75 -8.95 25.62
C PRO A 259 5.86 -8.86 24.59
N PHE A 260 5.53 -8.31 23.42
CA PHE A 260 6.48 -7.80 22.43
C PHE A 260 5.75 -6.76 21.57
N GLY A 261 6.13 -5.50 21.68
CA GLY A 261 5.36 -4.39 21.10
C GLY A 261 6.01 -3.05 21.41
N GLN A 262 6.12 -2.19 20.42
CA GLN A 262 6.93 -0.96 20.51
C GLN A 262 6.32 0.15 19.65
N ALA A 263 5.93 1.28 20.26
CA ALA A 263 5.33 2.41 19.52
C ALA A 263 6.30 3.05 18.50
N ILE A 264 7.62 2.86 18.65
CA ILE A 264 8.59 3.26 17.61
C ILE A 264 8.50 2.38 16.35
N GLY A 265 8.07 1.12 16.46
CA GLY A 265 7.79 0.27 15.30
C GLY A 265 6.61 0.80 14.49
N GLU A 266 5.55 1.21 15.19
CA GLU A 266 4.38 1.86 14.60
C GLU A 266 4.72 3.17 13.89
N GLU A 267 5.53 4.04 14.50
CA GLU A 267 5.95 5.30 13.87
C GLU A 267 6.87 5.07 12.65
N ILE A 268 7.72 4.03 12.66
CA ILE A 268 8.57 3.66 11.50
C ILE A 268 7.74 3.07 10.35
N PHE A 269 6.73 2.25 10.65
CA PHE A 269 5.86 1.69 9.61
C PHE A 269 4.97 2.80 9.01
N GLN A 270 4.28 3.57 9.86
CA GLN A 270 3.40 4.66 9.43
C GLN A 270 4.14 5.79 8.68
N SER A 271 5.46 5.96 8.86
CA SER A 271 6.24 6.92 8.09
C SER A 271 6.54 6.49 6.65
N GLY A 272 6.20 5.25 6.25
CA GLY A 272 6.52 4.70 4.94
C GLY A 272 8.01 4.38 4.72
N LEU A 273 8.82 4.35 5.79
CA LEU A 273 10.24 3.92 5.72
C LEU A 273 10.36 2.40 5.49
N ILE A 274 9.35 1.64 5.91
CA ILE A 274 9.15 0.25 5.52
C ILE A 274 8.17 0.26 4.33
N PRO A 275 8.58 -0.16 3.12
CA PRO A 275 7.67 -0.33 2.00
C PRO A 275 6.87 -1.63 2.17
N SER A 276 5.80 -1.56 2.97
CA SER A 276 4.77 -2.59 3.11
C SER A 276 3.43 -1.92 3.44
N ASP A 277 2.34 -2.63 3.22
CA ASP A 277 1.04 -2.45 3.86
C ASP A 277 0.60 -3.83 4.38
N THR A 278 -0.58 -3.90 5.01
CA THR A 278 -1.24 -5.12 5.51
C THR A 278 -2.76 -4.93 5.46
N ASP A 279 -3.54 -5.99 5.66
CA ASP A 279 -5.01 -5.93 5.70
C ASP A 279 -5.58 -4.97 6.77
N PHE A 280 -4.84 -4.69 7.84
CA PHE A 280 -5.17 -3.63 8.81
C PHE A 280 -5.51 -2.30 8.11
N ARG A 281 -4.77 -1.97 7.04
CA ARG A 281 -5.02 -0.76 6.24
C ARG A 281 -6.43 -0.75 5.67
N ILE A 282 -6.94 -1.87 5.19
CA ILE A 282 -8.26 -1.93 4.57
C ILE A 282 -9.37 -1.78 5.61
N PHE A 283 -9.26 -2.49 6.74
CA PHE A 283 -10.25 -2.39 7.82
C PHE A 283 -10.32 -0.98 8.43
N ARG A 284 -9.18 -0.27 8.47
CA ARG A 284 -9.10 1.16 8.82
C ARG A 284 -9.67 2.07 7.73
N ASP A 285 -9.11 2.02 6.52
CA ASP A 285 -9.35 3.02 5.46
C ASP A 285 -10.76 2.90 4.86
N PHE A 286 -11.31 1.67 4.76
CA PHE A 286 -12.61 1.39 4.14
C PHE A 286 -13.68 0.91 5.13
N GLY A 287 -13.30 0.27 6.23
CA GLY A 287 -14.22 -0.15 7.29
C GLY A 287 -14.42 0.86 8.41
N HIS A 288 -13.44 1.76 8.61
CA HIS A 288 -13.34 2.66 9.77
C HIS A 288 -13.35 1.93 11.13
N VAL A 289 -13.00 0.64 11.13
CA VAL A 289 -12.89 -0.18 12.33
C VAL A 289 -11.49 0.04 12.95
N PRO A 290 -11.36 0.15 14.28
CA PRO A 290 -10.06 0.18 14.94
C PRO A 290 -9.52 -1.23 15.22
N GLY A 291 -8.20 -1.39 15.28
CA GLY A 291 -7.60 -2.69 15.55
C GLY A 291 -6.18 -2.66 16.12
N LEU A 292 -5.57 -3.83 16.15
CA LEU A 292 -4.17 -4.09 16.48
C LEU A 292 -3.57 -5.01 15.40
N ASP A 293 -2.31 -4.77 15.02
CA ASP A 293 -1.61 -5.54 13.99
C ASP A 293 -0.35 -6.22 14.56
N PHE A 294 -0.17 -7.51 14.25
CA PHE A 294 0.85 -8.38 14.85
C PHE A 294 1.64 -9.13 13.78
N ALA A 295 2.88 -8.68 13.51
CA ALA A 295 3.74 -9.31 12.51
C ALA A 295 4.87 -10.14 13.12
N HIS A 296 5.12 -11.35 12.61
CA HIS A 296 6.44 -11.99 12.77
C HIS A 296 7.47 -11.24 11.94
N ILE A 297 8.66 -10.97 12.51
CA ILE A 297 9.70 -10.13 11.87
C ILE A 297 11.09 -10.79 11.79
N PHE A 298 11.28 -11.97 12.37
CA PHE A 298 12.59 -12.61 12.41
C PHE A 298 12.86 -13.35 11.10
N ASN A 299 14.12 -13.53 10.72
CA ASN A 299 14.49 -14.27 9.50
C ASN A 299 13.86 -13.74 8.18
N GLY A 300 13.57 -12.44 8.05
CA GLY A 300 12.99 -11.81 6.85
C GLY A 300 13.77 -12.01 5.53
N TYR A 301 14.94 -12.66 5.56
CA TYR A 301 15.63 -13.21 4.39
C TYR A 301 14.78 -14.27 3.65
N ARG A 302 13.87 -14.94 4.37
CA ARG A 302 13.00 -16.01 3.86
C ARG A 302 11.61 -15.55 3.42
N TYR A 303 11.12 -14.43 3.97
CA TYR A 303 9.84 -13.80 3.60
C TYR A 303 9.77 -13.53 2.08
N HIS A 304 8.66 -13.89 1.44
CA HIS A 304 8.52 -13.94 -0.03
C HIS A 304 9.64 -14.77 -0.70
N THR A 305 9.88 -15.99 -0.21
CA THR A 305 10.77 -16.98 -0.86
C THR A 305 10.34 -18.42 -0.62
N ARG A 306 10.86 -19.35 -1.43
CA ARG A 306 10.68 -20.81 -1.22
C ARG A 306 11.15 -21.38 0.14
N TYR A 307 11.80 -20.56 0.98
CA TYR A 307 12.28 -20.95 2.29
C TYR A 307 11.39 -20.43 3.43
N ASP A 308 10.31 -19.70 3.15
CA ASP A 308 9.24 -19.56 4.13
C ASP A 308 8.36 -20.83 4.09
N SER A 309 8.84 -21.83 4.84
CA SER A 309 8.31 -23.18 4.91
C SER A 309 8.45 -23.72 6.33
N VAL A 310 7.63 -24.72 6.70
CA VAL A 310 7.68 -25.40 8.01
C VAL A 310 9.06 -25.98 8.36
N GLN A 311 9.93 -26.24 7.37
CA GLN A 311 11.33 -26.62 7.60
C GLN A 311 12.11 -25.56 8.42
N PHE A 312 11.70 -24.30 8.36
CA PHE A 312 12.43 -23.14 8.84
C PHE A 312 11.72 -22.34 9.95
N LEU A 313 10.49 -22.72 10.29
CA LEU A 313 9.65 -22.21 11.38
C LEU A 313 9.72 -23.15 12.61
N SER A 314 8.95 -22.92 13.68
CA SER A 314 8.79 -23.91 14.76
C SER A 314 7.44 -23.82 15.48
N PRO A 315 6.93 -24.92 16.08
CA PRO A 315 5.68 -24.92 16.85
C PRO A 315 5.65 -23.92 18.02
N ALA A 316 6.82 -23.54 18.55
CA ALA A 316 6.94 -22.56 19.64
C ALA A 316 6.50 -21.14 19.24
N VAL A 317 6.59 -20.80 17.94
CA VAL A 317 6.05 -19.55 17.38
C VAL A 317 4.52 -19.57 17.45
N LEU A 318 3.90 -20.63 16.89
CA LEU A 318 2.44 -20.78 16.87
C LEU A 318 1.85 -20.86 18.29
N GLN A 319 2.53 -21.54 19.21
CA GLN A 319 2.16 -21.57 20.62
C GLN A 319 2.12 -20.15 21.20
N ARG A 320 3.21 -19.39 21.06
CA ARG A 320 3.35 -18.05 21.64
C ARG A 320 2.30 -17.08 21.10
N THR A 321 2.18 -17.00 19.77
CA THR A 321 1.20 -16.13 19.10
C THR A 321 -0.22 -16.52 19.50
N GLY A 322 -0.54 -17.81 19.49
CA GLY A 322 -1.84 -18.28 19.97
C GLY A 322 -2.10 -17.96 21.45
N ASP A 323 -1.13 -18.15 22.35
CA ASP A 323 -1.28 -17.84 23.78
C ASP A 323 -1.60 -16.36 24.01
N ASN A 324 -0.93 -15.45 23.29
CA ASN A 324 -1.22 -14.02 23.35
C ASN A 324 -2.59 -13.70 22.74
N ILE A 325 -2.87 -14.13 21.50
CA ILE A 325 -4.11 -13.76 20.81
C ILE A 325 -5.35 -14.42 21.45
N LEU A 326 -5.29 -15.65 21.96
CA LEU A 326 -6.39 -16.26 22.73
C LEU A 326 -6.68 -15.47 24.02
N SER A 327 -5.63 -14.94 24.67
CA SER A 327 -5.78 -14.10 25.87
C SER A 327 -6.42 -12.75 25.52
N MET A 328 -6.00 -12.13 24.41
CA MET A 328 -6.62 -10.91 23.86
C MET A 328 -8.09 -11.12 23.54
N VAL A 329 -8.43 -12.17 22.78
CA VAL A 329 -9.81 -12.49 22.36
C VAL A 329 -10.71 -12.71 23.57
N ARG A 330 -10.24 -13.44 24.59
CA ARG A 330 -11.00 -13.66 25.83
C ARG A 330 -11.29 -12.36 26.59
N LEU A 331 -10.36 -11.39 26.63
CA LEU A 331 -10.62 -10.09 27.24
C LEU A 331 -11.55 -9.21 26.37
N LEU A 332 -11.29 -9.14 25.07
CA LEU A 332 -11.97 -8.24 24.14
C LEU A 332 -13.42 -8.67 23.87
N ALA A 333 -13.67 -9.95 23.54
CA ALA A 333 -15.00 -10.46 23.23
C ALA A 333 -15.95 -10.51 24.45
N ASN A 334 -15.44 -10.25 25.66
CA ASN A 334 -16.22 -10.17 26.89
C ASN A 334 -16.18 -8.77 27.55
N GLY A 335 -15.45 -7.81 26.97
CA GLY A 335 -15.24 -6.48 27.52
C GLY A 335 -16.29 -5.45 27.06
N ASN A 336 -16.78 -4.61 27.98
CA ASN A 336 -17.71 -3.52 27.67
C ASN A 336 -17.22 -2.58 26.57
N GLN A 337 -15.91 -2.38 26.47
CA GLN A 337 -15.28 -1.49 25.48
C GLN A 337 -15.54 -1.91 24.03
N LEU A 338 -15.82 -3.20 23.75
CA LEU A 338 -16.16 -3.64 22.39
C LEU A 338 -17.56 -3.20 21.96
N ALA A 339 -18.48 -2.95 22.89
CA ALA A 339 -19.81 -2.39 22.62
C ALA A 339 -19.82 -0.85 22.67
N ASN A 340 -19.01 -0.27 23.56
CA ASN A 340 -18.99 1.16 23.88
C ASN A 340 -17.81 1.95 23.27
N GLY A 341 -17.04 1.36 22.36
CA GLY A 341 -15.83 1.97 21.81
C GLY A 341 -16.07 3.30 21.07
N ASP A 342 -17.27 3.45 20.50
CA ASP A 342 -17.70 4.60 19.70
C ASP A 342 -18.21 5.80 20.54
N ASP A 343 -18.12 5.76 21.88
CA ASP A 343 -18.69 6.76 22.83
C ASP A 343 -18.11 8.20 22.74
N GLY A 344 -17.33 8.53 21.69
CA GLY A 344 -16.72 9.85 21.47
C GLY A 344 -15.65 10.25 22.48
N ARG A 345 -15.29 9.34 23.39
CA ARG A 345 -14.27 9.51 24.45
C ARG A 345 -12.97 8.74 24.17
N SER A 346 -12.92 8.03 23.05
CA SER A 346 -11.80 7.17 22.67
C SER A 346 -10.65 7.90 21.98
N GLU A 347 -10.74 9.22 21.75
CA GLU A 347 -9.70 9.97 21.05
C GLU A 347 -8.38 10.04 21.84
N GLY A 348 -7.27 9.71 21.17
CA GLY A 348 -5.92 9.82 21.72
C GLY A 348 -4.94 8.82 21.14
N SER A 349 -3.64 9.12 21.26
CA SER A 349 -2.55 8.20 20.92
C SER A 349 -1.82 7.73 22.19
N MET A 350 -1.40 6.47 22.19
CA MET A 350 -0.68 5.85 23.31
C MET A 350 0.80 5.71 22.99
N VAL A 351 1.63 5.96 24.00
CA VAL A 351 3.01 5.51 24.07
C VAL A 351 3.00 4.13 24.69
N PHE A 352 3.62 3.15 24.03
CA PHE A 352 3.66 1.78 24.55
C PHE A 352 4.96 1.06 24.18
N PHE A 353 5.42 0.18 25.08
CA PHE A 353 6.63 -0.61 24.88
C PHE A 353 6.69 -1.82 25.82
N ASP A 354 7.36 -2.89 25.40
CA ASP A 354 7.88 -3.93 26.28
C ASP A 354 9.34 -3.66 26.72
N PHE A 355 9.72 -4.22 27.87
CA PHE A 355 11.11 -4.27 28.33
C PHE A 355 11.60 -5.73 28.28
N LEU A 356 12.48 -6.05 27.32
CA LEU A 356 13.01 -7.40 27.04
C LEU A 356 11.96 -8.52 26.82
N GLY A 357 10.69 -8.16 26.62
CA GLY A 357 9.54 -9.06 26.65
C GLY A 357 9.17 -9.61 28.04
N LEU A 358 9.62 -8.97 29.13
CA LEU A 358 9.34 -9.36 30.51
C LEU A 358 8.05 -8.73 31.05
N PHE A 359 7.80 -7.46 30.71
CA PHE A 359 6.61 -6.70 31.07
C PHE A 359 6.33 -5.63 30.02
N PHE A 360 5.08 -5.15 29.98
CA PHE A 360 4.61 -4.11 29.08
C PHE A 360 4.29 -2.83 29.86
N ILE A 361 4.49 -1.67 29.23
CA ILE A 361 4.13 -0.36 29.76
C ILE A 361 3.36 0.41 28.68
N SER A 362 2.30 1.10 29.10
CA SER A 362 1.42 1.89 28.24
C SER A 362 0.93 3.13 29.00
N TYR A 363 1.03 4.31 28.38
CA TYR A 363 0.50 5.58 28.89
C TYR A 363 0.15 6.54 27.74
N THR A 364 -0.60 7.61 28.00
CA THR A 364 -1.04 8.55 26.96
C THR A 364 0.13 9.37 26.38
N ALA A 365 0.00 9.85 25.15
CA ALA A 365 0.98 10.76 24.56
C ALA A 365 1.19 12.03 25.39
N ILE A 366 0.17 12.52 26.10
CA ILE A 366 0.26 13.68 27.00
C ILE A 366 1.15 13.37 28.20
N GLU A 367 0.93 12.24 28.87
CA GLU A 367 1.80 11.77 29.97
C GLU A 367 3.23 11.56 29.47
N GLY A 368 3.41 10.99 28.28
CA GLY A 368 4.71 10.85 27.62
C GLY A 368 5.42 12.19 27.39
N THR A 369 4.71 13.20 26.87
CA THR A 369 5.23 14.56 26.72
C THR A 369 5.69 15.16 28.06
N VAL A 370 4.89 15.01 29.11
CA VAL A 370 5.24 15.50 30.46
C VAL A 370 6.46 14.77 31.01
N LEU A 371 6.49 13.43 30.94
CA LEU A 371 7.61 12.60 31.40
C LEU A 371 8.92 12.96 30.68
N ASN A 372 8.88 13.06 29.34
CA ASN A 372 10.04 13.40 28.51
C ASN A 372 10.65 14.77 28.92
N ILE A 373 9.81 15.77 29.14
CA ILE A 373 10.25 17.12 29.55
C ILE A 373 10.77 17.11 31.00
N VAL A 374 10.02 16.51 31.92
CA VAL A 374 10.37 16.47 33.35
C VAL A 374 11.69 15.72 33.57
N VAL A 375 11.88 14.54 32.98
CA VAL A 375 13.13 13.77 33.09
C VAL A 375 14.32 14.55 32.49
N SER A 376 14.12 15.17 31.33
CA SER A 376 15.16 15.97 30.64
C SER A 376 15.62 17.17 31.48
N ILE A 377 14.69 17.88 32.13
CA ILE A 377 15.03 19.02 33.00
C ILE A 377 15.60 18.53 34.34
N ALA A 378 14.95 17.55 34.98
CA ALA A 378 15.35 17.06 36.31
C ALA A 378 16.75 16.46 36.31
N GLY A 379 17.14 15.69 35.28
CA GLY A 379 18.50 15.13 35.20
C GLY A 379 19.59 16.18 35.04
N LEU A 380 19.32 17.28 34.34
CA LEU A 380 20.25 18.41 34.25
C LEU A 380 20.36 19.14 35.60
N VAL A 381 19.23 19.42 36.26
CA VAL A 381 19.21 20.08 37.57
C VAL A 381 19.90 19.23 38.65
N VAL A 382 19.54 17.94 38.76
CA VAL A 382 20.14 17.01 39.73
C VAL A 382 21.61 16.76 39.42
N GLY A 383 21.98 16.60 38.14
CA GLY A 383 23.38 16.42 37.73
C GLY A 383 24.26 17.61 38.09
N CYS A 384 23.81 18.84 37.79
CA CYS A 384 24.50 20.06 38.18
C CYS A 384 24.55 20.24 39.71
N TRP A 385 23.43 20.05 40.39
CA TRP A 385 23.36 20.16 41.86
C TRP A 385 24.25 19.13 42.56
N SER A 386 24.28 17.88 42.10
CA SER A 386 25.07 16.80 42.68
C SER A 386 26.57 17.12 42.72
N VAL A 387 27.11 17.76 41.67
CA VAL A 387 28.51 18.21 41.63
C VAL A 387 28.70 19.49 42.46
N LEU A 388 27.81 20.48 42.32
CA LEU A 388 27.92 21.77 43.03
C LEU A 388 27.70 21.68 44.54
N ALA A 389 26.99 20.66 45.03
CA ALA A 389 26.88 20.34 46.45
C ALA A 389 28.23 19.93 47.08
N VAL A 390 29.20 19.50 46.28
CA VAL A 390 30.55 19.12 46.75
C VAL A 390 31.55 20.27 46.65
N VAL A 391 31.52 21.05 45.56
CA VAL A 391 32.50 22.13 45.29
C VAL A 391 32.00 23.54 45.58
N GLY A 392 30.72 23.71 45.93
CA GLY A 392 30.08 25.01 46.18
C GLY A 392 29.64 25.72 44.89
N TRP A 393 28.53 26.45 44.99
CA TRP A 393 27.87 27.15 43.88
C TRP A 393 28.73 28.23 43.19
N SER A 394 29.73 28.78 43.88
CA SER A 394 30.71 29.71 43.29
C SER A 394 31.48 29.10 42.11
N ASN A 395 31.62 27.78 42.06
CA ASN A 395 32.32 27.04 41.01
C ASN A 395 31.43 26.65 39.80
N TRP A 396 30.23 27.23 39.67
CA TRP A 396 29.29 26.90 38.57
C TRP A 396 29.92 27.03 37.18
N ARG A 397 30.80 28.01 36.96
CA ARG A 397 31.50 28.20 35.68
C ARG A 397 32.37 27.00 35.32
N SER A 398 33.04 26.38 36.29
CA SER A 398 33.84 25.17 36.07
C SER A 398 32.97 23.95 35.78
N MET A 399 31.85 23.80 36.51
CA MET A 399 30.86 22.74 36.22
C MET A 399 30.30 22.87 34.81
N GLY A 400 29.80 24.06 34.43
CA GLY A 400 29.25 24.32 33.10
C GLY A 400 30.28 24.15 31.97
N THR A 401 31.56 24.46 32.23
CA THR A 401 32.65 24.23 31.27
C THR A 401 32.87 22.74 31.01
N GLU A 402 32.95 21.90 32.05
CA GLU A 402 33.14 20.45 31.88
C GLU A 402 31.88 19.73 31.36
N LEU A 403 30.69 20.23 31.69
CA LEU A 403 29.43 19.82 31.06
C LEU A 403 29.48 20.10 29.55
N LEU A 404 29.85 21.31 29.14
CA LEU A 404 29.99 21.67 27.73
C LEU A 404 31.06 20.81 27.02
N HIS A 405 32.19 20.51 27.67
CA HIS A 405 33.17 19.56 27.11
C HIS A 405 32.56 18.16 26.88
N GLY A 406 31.72 17.67 27.80
CA GLY A 406 31.04 16.38 27.64
C GLY A 406 30.01 16.37 26.50
N PHE A 407 29.25 17.46 26.36
CA PHE A 407 28.30 17.66 25.27
C PHE A 407 29.01 17.71 23.90
N VAL A 408 29.99 18.62 23.74
CA VAL A 408 30.68 18.80 22.45
C VAL A 408 31.50 17.56 22.07
N ALA A 409 32.16 16.89 23.03
CA ALA A 409 32.86 15.63 22.74
C ALA A 409 31.91 14.51 22.25
N THR A 410 30.67 14.48 22.77
CA THR A 410 29.65 13.52 22.32
C THR A 410 29.15 13.87 20.91
N LEU A 411 28.86 15.15 20.64
CA LEU A 411 28.45 15.64 19.33
C LEU A 411 29.52 15.39 18.25
N VAL A 412 30.77 15.76 18.52
CA VAL A 412 31.91 15.57 17.59
C VAL A 412 32.22 14.08 17.39
N GLY A 413 32.24 13.28 18.46
CA GLY A 413 32.47 11.83 18.36
C GLY A 413 31.35 11.10 17.59
N SER A 414 30.10 11.54 17.75
CA SER A 414 28.95 11.00 17.01
C SER A 414 29.03 11.35 15.51
N GLY A 415 29.28 12.61 15.18
CA GLY A 415 29.43 13.05 13.79
C GLY A 415 30.61 12.39 13.08
N ALA A 416 31.75 12.27 13.75
CA ALA A 416 32.92 11.54 13.24
C ALA A 416 32.62 10.05 13.05
N GLY A 417 31.92 9.42 13.99
CA GLY A 417 31.49 8.02 13.91
C GLY A 417 30.60 7.74 12.70
N ILE A 418 29.53 8.54 12.53
CA ILE A 418 28.63 8.45 11.38
C ILE A 418 29.40 8.68 10.07
N GLY A 419 30.27 9.70 10.03
CA GLY A 419 31.11 9.98 8.85
C GLY A 419 32.05 8.82 8.47
N LEU A 420 32.69 8.17 9.44
CA LEU A 420 33.53 7.00 9.18
C LEU A 420 32.72 5.78 8.73
N ASN A 421 31.53 5.55 9.29
CA ASN A 421 30.66 4.47 8.84
C ASN A 421 30.19 4.67 7.39
N LEU A 422 29.77 5.89 7.03
CA LEU A 422 29.37 6.24 5.66
C LEU A 422 30.55 6.09 4.68
N ALA A 423 31.75 6.54 5.06
CA ALA A 423 32.96 6.36 4.26
C ALA A 423 33.34 4.88 4.10
N THR A 424 33.18 4.07 5.15
CA THR A 424 33.44 2.62 5.11
C THR A 424 32.43 1.90 4.23
N ALA A 425 31.14 2.20 4.36
CA ALA A 425 30.07 1.67 3.51
C ALA A 425 30.26 2.03 2.02
N TYR A 426 30.58 3.29 1.73
CA TYR A 426 30.90 3.74 0.38
C TYR A 426 32.15 3.04 -0.19
N ALA A 427 33.20 2.85 0.62
CA ALA A 427 34.41 2.14 0.19
C ALA A 427 34.16 0.65 -0.06
N MET A 428 33.40 -0.03 0.80
CA MET A 428 33.02 -1.43 0.62
C MET A 428 32.23 -1.62 -0.68
N ASP A 429 31.29 -0.73 -1.01
CA ASP A 429 30.52 -0.77 -2.26
C ASP A 429 31.32 -0.38 -3.50
N ARG A 430 32.05 0.74 -3.47
CA ARG A 430 32.62 1.38 -4.70
C ARG A 430 34.11 1.18 -4.93
N ALA A 431 34.88 0.83 -3.90
CA ALA A 431 36.33 0.66 -4.00
C ALA A 431 36.79 -0.78 -3.80
N ILE A 432 35.99 -1.61 -3.12
CA ILE A 432 36.34 -3.00 -2.77
C ILE A 432 35.37 -4.01 -3.42
N ASP A 433 34.18 -3.59 -3.86
CA ASP A 433 33.12 -4.44 -4.47
C ASP A 433 32.66 -5.58 -3.53
N ARG A 434 32.40 -5.20 -2.28
CA ARG A 434 32.03 -6.04 -1.12
C ARG A 434 30.90 -5.44 -0.30
N SER A 435 30.01 -4.66 -0.93
CA SER A 435 28.73 -4.25 -0.33
C SER A 435 27.91 -5.48 0.10
N MET A 436 27.10 -5.31 1.15
CA MET A 436 26.34 -6.38 1.83
C MET A 436 27.18 -7.50 2.45
N SER A 437 28.49 -7.31 2.69
CA SER A 437 29.38 -8.30 3.33
C SER A 437 28.91 -8.83 4.69
N TRP A 438 27.97 -8.15 5.34
CA TRP A 438 27.31 -8.52 6.61
C TRP A 438 25.96 -9.24 6.45
N TYR A 439 25.44 -9.44 5.23
CA TYR A 439 24.08 -10.00 5.02
C TYR A 439 23.98 -11.46 5.50
N SER A 440 24.92 -12.30 5.07
CA SER A 440 25.17 -13.63 5.63
C SER A 440 25.68 -13.55 7.07
N SER A 441 26.76 -12.80 7.27
CA SER A 441 27.56 -12.72 8.50
C SER A 441 27.20 -11.49 9.35
N CYS A 442 25.97 -11.41 9.88
CA CYS A 442 25.45 -10.20 10.52
C CYS A 442 26.27 -9.68 11.71
N TRP A 443 27.04 -10.55 12.37
CA TRP A 443 27.99 -10.16 13.42
C TRP A 443 29.10 -9.21 12.91
N LEU A 444 29.39 -9.19 11.60
CA LEU A 444 30.32 -8.22 11.00
C LEU A 444 29.83 -6.77 11.13
N VAL A 445 28.51 -6.50 11.27
CA VAL A 445 27.99 -5.15 11.57
C VAL A 445 28.61 -4.58 12.84
N VAL A 446 28.85 -5.43 13.86
CA VAL A 446 29.50 -5.01 15.10
C VAL A 446 30.92 -4.52 14.82
N GLY A 447 31.70 -5.29 14.07
CA GLY A 447 33.10 -4.95 13.76
C GLY A 447 33.27 -3.81 12.76
N LEU A 448 32.47 -3.80 11.68
CA LEU A 448 32.54 -2.83 10.59
C LEU A 448 31.96 -1.46 10.95
N TYR A 449 30.93 -1.40 11.81
CA TYR A 449 30.14 -0.18 12.02
C TYR A 449 29.92 0.20 13.49
N CYS A 450 29.94 -0.74 14.45
CA CYS A 450 29.75 -0.39 15.87
C CYS A 450 31.10 -0.07 16.55
N VAL A 451 32.09 -0.94 16.40
CA VAL A 451 33.45 -0.74 16.94
C VAL A 451 34.09 0.60 16.53
N PRO A 452 34.10 1.03 15.24
CA PRO A 452 34.69 2.33 14.86
C PRO A 452 33.96 3.55 15.44
N VAL A 453 32.63 3.50 15.57
CA VAL A 453 31.83 4.58 16.18
C VAL A 453 32.15 4.71 17.67
N MET A 454 32.16 3.58 18.39
CA MET A 454 32.57 3.54 19.80
C MET A 454 34.02 4.01 19.98
N MET A 455 34.93 3.64 19.07
CA MET A 455 36.32 4.11 19.05
C MET A 455 36.43 5.62 18.89
N LEU A 456 35.67 6.23 17.96
CA LEU A 456 35.71 7.68 17.72
C LEU A 456 35.06 8.48 18.85
N LEU A 457 34.01 7.95 19.50
CA LEU A 457 33.48 8.50 20.75
C LEU A 457 34.55 8.48 21.87
N PHE A 458 35.24 7.35 22.05
CA PHE A 458 36.34 7.22 23.02
C PHE A 458 37.50 8.18 22.73
N ILE A 459 37.87 8.36 21.47
CA ILE A 459 38.89 9.33 21.03
C ILE A 459 38.41 10.76 21.34
N ALA A 460 37.20 11.14 20.95
CA ALA A 460 36.68 12.50 21.15
C ALA A 460 36.67 12.88 22.65
N HIS A 461 36.07 12.06 23.52
CA HIS A 461 36.08 12.31 24.97
C HIS A 461 37.46 12.27 25.61
N ARG A 462 38.40 11.50 25.04
CA ARG A 462 39.79 11.45 25.51
C ARG A 462 40.56 12.70 25.12
N GLU A 463 40.42 13.18 23.88
CA GLU A 463 41.14 14.34 23.39
C GLU A 463 40.55 15.65 23.94
N PHE A 464 39.22 15.77 24.10
CA PHE A 464 38.60 16.85 24.87
C PHE A 464 38.98 16.83 26.37
N HIS A 465 39.45 15.70 26.91
CA HIS A 465 40.06 15.69 28.25
C HIS A 465 41.51 16.14 28.19
N ARG A 466 42.32 15.65 27.24
CA ARG A 466 43.73 16.03 27.08
C ARG A 466 43.92 17.52 26.79
N LEU A 467 43.12 18.10 25.90
CA LEU A 467 43.24 19.49 25.44
C LEU A 467 42.79 20.51 26.48
N PHE A 468 41.73 20.21 27.25
CA PHE A 468 41.12 21.17 28.17
C PHE A 468 41.38 20.91 29.66
N SER A 469 42.12 19.85 30.02
CA SER A 469 42.54 19.54 31.39
C SER A 469 43.55 20.56 31.93
N LYS A 470 43.07 21.64 32.54
CA LYS A 470 43.89 22.64 33.26
C LYS A 470 44.47 22.04 34.54
N SER A 471 45.73 22.35 34.88
CA SER A 471 46.40 21.84 36.10
C SER A 471 45.88 22.41 37.43
N LYS A 472 44.90 23.33 37.39
CA LYS A 472 44.32 24.03 38.55
C LYS A 472 42.78 24.13 38.49
N THR A 473 42.09 23.07 38.05
CA THR A 473 40.62 22.98 38.24
C THR A 473 40.27 22.65 39.68
N VAL A 474 39.16 23.19 40.19
CA VAL A 474 38.61 22.87 41.53
C VAL A 474 37.91 21.50 41.56
N LEU A 475 37.51 20.98 40.38
CA LEU A 475 36.93 19.65 40.23
C LEU A 475 38.04 18.58 40.29
N SER A 476 37.84 17.56 41.12
CA SER A 476 38.65 16.34 41.10
C SER A 476 38.36 15.52 39.83
N LEU A 477 39.25 14.60 39.44
CA LEU A 477 39.06 13.77 38.24
C LEU A 477 37.69 13.06 38.21
N THR A 478 37.23 12.57 39.36
CA THR A 478 35.90 11.98 39.54
C THR A 478 34.78 12.97 39.21
N LEU A 479 34.81 14.17 39.79
CA LEU A 479 33.79 15.20 39.58
C LEU A 479 33.82 15.77 38.14
N THR A 480 35.01 15.85 37.52
CA THR A 480 35.16 16.19 36.09
C THR A 480 34.50 15.16 35.18
N VAL A 481 34.61 13.86 35.51
CA VAL A 481 33.93 12.79 34.75
C VAL A 481 32.42 12.83 34.97
N GLN A 482 31.95 13.03 36.21
CA GLN A 482 30.52 13.22 36.50
C GLN A 482 29.95 14.46 35.77
N ALA A 483 30.65 15.59 35.77
CA ALA A 483 30.25 16.79 35.03
C ALA A 483 30.11 16.53 33.52
N ARG A 484 31.06 15.78 32.93
CA ARG A 484 31.01 15.38 31.52
C ARG A 484 29.87 14.39 31.22
N ILE A 485 29.47 13.56 32.17
CA ILE A 485 28.27 12.70 32.07
C ILE A 485 26.99 13.55 32.01
N VAL A 486 26.89 14.66 32.76
CA VAL A 486 25.79 15.63 32.59
C VAL A 486 25.83 16.29 31.20
N GLY A 487 27.03 16.41 30.59
CA GLY A 487 27.18 16.80 29.19
C GLY A 487 26.63 15.80 28.17
N VAL A 488 26.83 14.50 28.41
CA VAL A 488 26.17 13.41 27.64
C VAL A 488 24.66 13.44 27.85
N PHE A 489 24.20 13.69 29.09
CA PHE A 489 22.79 13.86 29.42
C PHE A 489 22.17 15.02 28.63
N LEU A 490 22.84 16.18 28.53
CA LEU A 490 22.35 17.33 27.75
C LEU A 490 22.17 17.00 26.27
N PHE A 491 23.10 16.24 25.66
CA PHE A 491 22.99 15.83 24.26
C PHE A 491 21.69 15.04 24.01
N TRP A 492 21.39 14.07 24.86
CA TRP A 492 20.18 13.25 24.75
C TRP A 492 18.91 13.98 25.21
N ALA A 493 18.99 14.86 26.20
CA ALA A 493 17.87 15.69 26.64
C ALA A 493 17.38 16.63 25.51
N LEU A 494 18.31 17.26 24.77
CA LEU A 494 17.97 18.10 23.62
C LEU A 494 17.33 17.30 22.49
N LEU A 495 17.82 16.08 22.21
CA LEU A 495 17.19 15.18 21.23
C LEU A 495 15.80 14.71 21.68
N THR A 496 15.62 14.39 22.97
CA THR A 496 14.34 13.96 23.54
C THR A 496 13.30 15.07 23.50
N ILE A 497 13.69 16.29 23.88
CA ILE A 497 12.82 17.47 23.81
C ILE A 497 12.49 17.79 22.34
N GLY A 498 13.47 17.76 21.42
CA GLY A 498 13.25 18.00 20.00
C GLY A 498 12.27 17.00 19.36
N ALA A 499 12.44 15.71 19.63
CA ALA A 499 11.52 14.66 19.18
C ALA A 499 10.11 14.82 19.79
N THR A 500 10.03 15.18 21.08
CA THR A 500 8.75 15.43 21.77
C THR A 500 8.02 16.66 21.19
N VAL A 501 8.75 17.73 20.86
CA VAL A 501 8.20 18.95 20.23
C VAL A 501 7.75 18.70 18.78
N TYR A 502 8.37 17.75 18.07
CA TYR A 502 7.90 17.26 16.78
C TYR A 502 6.67 16.33 16.88
N GLY A 503 6.31 15.90 18.10
CA GLY A 503 5.18 14.99 18.35
C GLY A 503 5.51 13.50 18.24
N LEU A 504 6.79 13.12 18.16
CA LEU A 504 7.20 11.71 18.12
C LEU A 504 7.01 11.05 19.49
N ARG A 505 6.16 10.02 19.58
CA ARG A 505 6.03 9.22 20.80
C ARG A 505 7.32 8.48 21.10
N SER A 506 8.00 7.98 20.07
CA SER A 506 9.30 7.27 20.11
C SER A 506 10.41 7.98 20.87
N ALA A 507 10.27 9.26 21.20
CA ALA A 507 11.08 9.95 22.21
C ALA A 507 11.18 9.18 23.56
N TYR A 508 10.19 8.33 23.90
CA TYR A 508 10.24 7.45 25.08
C TYR A 508 11.51 6.58 25.13
N VAL A 509 12.01 6.16 23.97
CA VAL A 509 13.19 5.29 23.84
C VAL A 509 14.43 5.94 24.46
N ILE A 510 14.60 7.25 24.25
CA ILE A 510 15.67 8.06 24.83
C ILE A 510 15.32 8.43 26.28
N ALA A 511 14.07 8.79 26.56
CA ALA A 511 13.62 9.22 27.89
C ALA A 511 13.81 8.13 28.97
N ILE A 512 13.68 6.84 28.64
CA ILE A 512 13.94 5.73 29.59
C ILE A 512 15.42 5.62 29.94
N MET A 513 16.32 5.75 28.96
CA MET A 513 17.76 5.83 29.21
C MET A 513 18.10 7.05 30.09
N LEU A 514 17.50 8.22 29.82
CA LEU A 514 17.63 9.41 30.65
C LEU A 514 17.07 9.19 32.07
N THR A 515 15.97 8.45 32.23
CA THR A 515 15.37 8.12 33.53
C THR A 515 16.32 7.27 34.37
N LEU A 516 16.96 6.27 33.77
CA LEU A 516 17.97 5.44 34.44
C LEU A 516 19.24 6.25 34.78
N ALA A 517 19.70 7.14 33.90
CA ALA A 517 20.81 8.04 34.19
C ALA A 517 20.48 9.03 35.33
N LEU A 518 19.29 9.62 35.33
CA LEU A 518 18.77 10.47 36.43
C LEU A 518 18.69 9.68 37.74
N PHE A 519 18.14 8.46 37.74
CA PHE A 519 18.10 7.60 38.93
C PHE A 519 19.50 7.32 39.48
N SER A 520 20.47 7.01 38.62
CA SER A 520 21.88 6.83 39.02
C SER A 520 22.48 8.10 39.63
N MET A 521 22.21 9.29 39.07
CA MET A 521 22.71 10.57 39.58
C MET A 521 22.07 10.92 40.93
N THR A 522 20.74 10.75 41.06
CA THR A 522 19.99 10.97 42.30
C THR A 522 20.47 10.05 43.42
N LEU A 523 20.61 8.74 43.16
CA LEU A 523 21.06 7.77 44.16
C LEU A 523 22.49 8.07 44.63
N THR A 524 23.38 8.45 43.71
CA THR A 524 24.75 8.88 44.04
C THR A 524 24.77 10.14 44.90
N ALA A 525 23.87 11.09 44.64
CA ALA A 525 23.76 12.36 45.37
C ALA A 525 23.18 12.17 46.78
N LEU A 526 22.09 11.39 46.91
CA LEU A 526 21.42 11.10 48.19
C LEU A 526 22.35 10.36 49.15
N LEU A 527 23.12 9.38 48.64
CA LEU A 527 24.11 8.63 49.43
C LEU A 527 25.42 9.41 49.66
N LYS A 528 25.55 10.64 49.12
CA LYS A 528 26.75 11.51 49.23
C LYS A 528 28.04 10.86 48.71
N LEU A 529 27.92 10.03 47.66
CA LEU A 529 29.02 9.21 47.15
C LEU A 529 29.88 9.89 46.06
N GLN A 530 29.52 11.09 45.59
CA GLN A 530 30.15 11.78 44.47
C GLN A 530 31.67 11.85 44.55
N SER A 531 32.21 12.10 45.74
CA SER A 531 33.64 12.28 46.03
C SER A 531 34.22 11.20 46.96
N PHE A 532 33.44 10.17 47.31
CA PHE A 532 33.80 9.24 48.38
C PHE A 532 34.98 8.33 47.99
N PRO A 533 36.03 8.20 48.83
CA PRO A 533 37.20 7.36 48.55
C PRO A 533 36.81 5.87 48.52
N GLY A 534 37.17 5.17 47.44
CA GLY A 534 36.81 3.78 47.18
C GLY A 534 36.02 3.55 45.89
N GLY A 535 35.41 4.61 45.32
CA GLY A 535 34.78 4.54 44.00
C GLY A 535 33.38 3.92 43.97
N TYR A 536 32.68 3.82 45.10
CA TYR A 536 31.34 3.26 45.20
C TYR A 536 30.31 3.87 44.23
N TRP A 537 30.44 5.18 43.91
CA TRP A 537 29.59 5.83 42.90
C TRP A 537 29.67 5.11 41.53
N LEU A 538 30.84 4.58 41.15
CA LEU A 538 31.05 3.89 39.88
C LEU A 538 30.38 2.51 39.88
N ILE A 539 30.33 1.84 41.03
CA ILE A 539 29.63 0.55 41.20
C ILE A 539 28.12 0.77 41.00
N ILE A 540 27.56 1.78 41.67
CA ILE A 540 26.15 2.18 41.49
C ILE A 540 25.87 2.61 40.04
N TYR A 541 26.76 3.42 39.46
CA TYR A 541 26.64 3.88 38.09
C TYR A 541 26.60 2.73 37.10
N LEU A 542 27.54 1.79 37.17
CA LEU A 542 27.60 0.65 36.27
C LEU A 542 26.47 -0.36 36.51
N LEU A 543 26.01 -0.55 37.76
CA LEU A 543 24.86 -1.40 38.05
C LEU A 543 23.57 -0.84 37.42
N VAL A 544 23.27 0.44 37.61
CA VAL A 544 22.09 1.08 37.00
C VAL A 544 22.23 1.15 35.47
N HIS A 545 23.41 1.49 34.96
CA HIS A 545 23.65 1.52 33.51
C HIS A 545 23.71 0.13 32.88
N SER A 546 23.84 -0.96 33.64
CA SER A 546 23.64 -2.32 33.10
C SER A 546 22.20 -2.54 32.66
N VAL A 547 21.22 -1.99 33.39
CA VAL A 547 19.81 -1.97 32.99
C VAL A 547 19.60 -1.09 31.75
N ALA A 548 20.30 0.05 31.66
CA ALA A 548 20.27 0.90 30.47
C ALA A 548 20.95 0.23 29.24
N LEU A 549 21.99 -0.58 29.44
CA LEU A 549 22.60 -1.38 28.38
C LEU A 549 21.67 -2.48 27.88
N LEU A 550 20.95 -3.15 28.78
CA LEU A 550 19.91 -4.11 28.38
C LEU A 550 18.80 -3.44 27.55
N TRP A 551 18.31 -2.28 27.98
CA TRP A 551 17.35 -1.46 27.23
C TRP A 551 17.87 -1.08 25.85
N THR A 552 19.01 -0.39 25.78
CA THR A 552 19.58 0.13 24.53
C THR A 552 19.96 -0.96 23.53
N THR A 553 20.51 -2.09 24.01
CA THR A 553 20.85 -3.22 23.13
C THR A 553 19.63 -3.99 22.60
N GLN A 554 18.46 -3.94 23.24
CA GLN A 554 17.24 -4.53 22.68
C GLN A 554 16.88 -3.87 21.33
N PHE A 555 17.06 -2.55 21.21
CA PHE A 555 16.81 -1.82 19.97
C PHE A 555 17.83 -2.13 18.88
N TYR A 556 19.09 -2.43 19.23
CA TYR A 556 20.05 -2.95 18.25
C TYR A 556 19.57 -4.27 17.65
N HIS A 557 19.04 -5.19 18.46
CA HIS A 557 18.51 -6.47 17.97
C HIS A 557 17.24 -6.29 17.13
N ILE A 558 16.29 -5.44 17.56
CA ILE A 558 15.09 -5.08 16.79
C ILE A 558 15.48 -4.51 15.41
N PHE A 559 16.28 -3.44 15.39
CA PHE A 559 16.59 -2.74 14.15
C PHE A 559 17.49 -3.56 13.21
N THR A 560 18.41 -4.37 13.73
CA THR A 560 19.21 -5.25 12.85
C THR A 560 18.36 -6.37 12.24
N ASN A 561 17.42 -6.98 12.98
CA ASN A 561 16.55 -8.02 12.42
C ASN A 561 15.52 -7.46 11.41
N ILE A 562 15.11 -6.19 11.54
CA ILE A 562 14.24 -5.52 10.57
C ILE A 562 15.02 -5.02 9.34
N PHE A 563 16.02 -4.15 9.53
CA PHE A 563 16.65 -3.45 8.42
C PHE A 563 17.63 -4.31 7.60
N ILE A 564 18.30 -5.30 8.20
CA ILE A 564 19.26 -6.14 7.45
C ILE A 564 18.52 -6.93 6.34
N PRO A 565 17.41 -7.65 6.61
CA PRO A 565 16.61 -8.27 5.56
C PRO A 565 16.01 -7.30 4.54
N ILE A 566 15.40 -6.19 4.99
CA ILE A 566 14.69 -5.23 4.13
C ILE A 566 15.64 -4.55 3.15
N THR A 567 16.81 -4.10 3.61
CA THR A 567 17.78 -3.43 2.74
C THR A 567 18.40 -4.37 1.70
N GLY A 568 18.50 -5.68 2.00
CA GLY A 568 18.84 -6.70 1.00
C GLY A 568 17.70 -7.05 0.02
N ARG A 569 16.63 -6.27 -0.04
CA ARG A 569 15.58 -6.38 -1.06
C ARG A 569 14.99 -5.03 -1.52
N SER A 570 15.67 -3.90 -1.28
CA SER A 570 15.13 -2.56 -1.62
C SER A 570 15.36 -2.15 -3.08
N GLY A 571 16.21 -2.87 -3.82
CA GLY A 571 16.52 -2.63 -5.23
C GLY A 571 18.02 -2.55 -5.53
N ALA A 572 18.40 -2.74 -6.79
CA ALA A 572 19.82 -2.67 -7.18
C ALA A 572 20.44 -1.26 -7.06
N ASN A 573 19.63 -0.20 -7.12
CA ASN A 573 20.11 1.19 -7.15
C ASN A 573 20.51 1.74 -5.78
N ASP A 574 19.89 1.22 -4.71
CA ASP A 574 20.21 1.61 -3.33
C ASP A 574 21.59 1.08 -2.91
N ASN A 575 22.12 1.62 -1.80
CA ASN A 575 23.30 1.08 -1.14
C ASN A 575 22.91 0.66 0.29
N PRO A 576 22.71 -0.64 0.55
CA PRO A 576 22.32 -1.17 1.86
C PRO A 576 23.31 -0.83 2.98
N ASP A 577 24.61 -0.82 2.68
CA ASP A 577 25.68 -0.55 3.63
C ASP A 577 25.61 0.87 4.22
N LEU A 578 25.12 1.87 3.47
CA LEU A 578 24.88 3.21 4.00
C LEU A 578 23.77 3.20 5.07
N ILE A 579 22.67 2.48 4.81
CA ILE A 579 21.52 2.41 5.72
C ILE A 579 21.92 1.66 7.00
N ILE A 580 22.55 0.48 6.87
CA ILE A 580 23.03 -0.30 8.02
C ILE A 580 24.16 0.43 8.77
N GLY A 581 25.04 1.15 8.06
CA GLY A 581 26.07 1.99 8.66
C GLY A 581 25.51 3.11 9.54
N ILE A 582 24.40 3.75 9.12
CA ILE A 582 23.67 4.76 9.92
C ILE A 582 22.96 4.10 11.11
N VAL A 583 22.19 3.03 10.90
CA VAL A 583 21.44 2.33 11.96
C VAL A 583 22.39 1.81 13.04
N ALA A 584 23.50 1.18 12.65
CA ALA A 584 24.53 0.70 13.57
C ALA A 584 25.24 1.84 14.31
N ALA A 585 25.49 2.99 13.65
CA ALA A 585 26.04 4.17 14.32
C ALA A 585 25.08 4.71 15.39
N ALA A 586 23.82 4.93 15.04
CA ALA A 586 22.78 5.42 15.95
C ALA A 586 22.62 4.51 17.17
N CYS A 587 22.50 3.19 16.95
CA CYS A 587 22.42 2.21 18.04
C CYS A 587 23.67 2.20 18.92
N THR A 588 24.87 2.39 18.34
CA THR A 588 26.12 2.44 19.10
C THR A 588 26.25 3.70 19.94
N ILE A 589 25.89 4.86 19.39
CA ILE A 589 25.90 6.15 20.10
C ILE A 589 24.90 6.07 21.28
N PHE A 590 23.70 5.55 21.03
CA PHE A 590 22.67 5.28 22.04
C PHE A 590 23.16 4.34 23.15
N THR A 591 23.71 3.18 22.80
CA THR A 591 24.18 2.16 23.76
C THR A 591 25.39 2.62 24.57
N THR A 592 26.37 3.29 23.94
CA THR A 592 27.71 3.44 24.54
C THR A 592 27.97 4.81 25.17
N SER A 593 27.31 5.89 24.71
CA SER A 593 27.70 7.28 25.04
C SER A 593 27.85 7.58 26.53
N PHE A 594 26.97 7.05 27.40
CA PHE A 594 27.06 7.24 28.86
C PHE A 594 28.25 6.52 29.52
N LEU A 595 28.85 5.52 28.88
CA LEU A 595 30.07 4.86 29.36
C LEU A 595 31.35 5.60 28.93
N VAL A 596 31.29 6.35 27.83
CA VAL A 596 32.47 6.96 27.19
C VAL A 596 33.26 7.91 28.12
N PRO A 597 32.65 8.79 28.93
CA PRO A 597 33.39 9.66 29.86
C PRO A 597 34.28 8.91 30.86
N LEU A 598 33.91 7.67 31.21
CA LEU A 598 34.66 6.82 32.14
C LEU A 598 36.07 6.46 31.63
N VAL A 599 36.32 6.56 30.31
CA VAL A 599 37.63 6.30 29.71
C VAL A 599 38.73 7.21 30.31
N ASN A 600 38.37 8.39 30.80
CA ASN A 600 39.29 9.33 31.42
C ASN A 600 39.71 8.97 32.86
N LEU A 601 39.05 7.99 33.49
CA LEU A 601 39.49 7.40 34.75
C LEU A 601 40.67 6.41 34.57
N LEU A 602 40.88 5.90 33.35
CA LEU A 602 41.87 4.85 33.06
C LEU A 602 43.32 5.37 33.06
N ARG A 603 44.27 4.58 33.59
CA ARG A 603 45.70 4.90 33.55
C ARG A 603 46.33 4.89 32.14
N LYS A 604 45.81 4.09 31.19
CA LYS A 604 46.33 3.98 29.80
C LYS A 604 45.19 3.77 28.77
N PRO A 605 44.31 4.77 28.55
CA PRO A 605 43.09 4.62 27.76
C PRO A 605 43.33 4.25 26.29
N TYR A 606 44.45 4.68 25.70
CA TYR A 606 44.81 4.36 24.32
C TYR A 606 45.03 2.85 24.07
N ARG A 607 45.20 2.01 25.12
CA ARG A 607 45.17 0.54 24.94
C ARG A 607 43.80 0.03 24.51
N THR A 608 42.73 0.54 25.11
CA THR A 608 41.35 0.16 24.75
C THR A 608 40.99 0.67 23.36
N ILE A 609 41.37 1.91 23.03
CA ILE A 609 41.22 2.48 21.68
C ILE A 609 41.99 1.65 20.65
N GLY A 610 43.24 1.26 20.93
CA GLY A 610 44.02 0.38 20.06
C GLY A 610 43.41 -1.02 19.88
N THR A 611 42.74 -1.54 20.91
CA THR A 611 42.00 -2.82 20.81
C THR A 611 40.82 -2.68 19.84
N MET A 612 40.05 -1.59 19.93
CA MET A 612 38.96 -1.30 18.98
C MET A 612 39.48 -1.14 17.55
N PHE A 613 40.59 -0.43 17.36
CA PHE A 613 41.20 -0.23 16.04
C PHE A 613 41.61 -1.56 15.39
N VAL A 614 42.23 -2.47 16.16
CA VAL A 614 42.59 -3.82 15.68
C VAL A 614 41.34 -4.65 15.36
N LEU A 615 40.28 -4.57 16.17
CA LEU A 615 39.00 -5.26 15.91
C LEU A 615 38.31 -4.73 14.64
N PHE A 616 38.33 -3.41 14.40
CA PHE A 616 37.80 -2.80 13.17
C PHE A 616 38.60 -3.26 11.94
N LEU A 617 39.94 -3.22 11.99
CA LEU A 617 40.78 -3.70 10.89
C LEU A 617 40.61 -5.21 10.63
N ALA A 618 40.44 -6.02 11.67
CA ALA A 618 40.15 -7.45 11.53
C ALA A 618 38.78 -7.68 10.86
N ALA A 619 37.74 -6.95 11.27
CA ALA A 619 36.42 -7.03 10.64
C ALA A 619 36.43 -6.57 9.18
N LEU A 620 37.16 -5.50 8.87
CA LEU A 620 37.36 -5.00 7.50
C LEU A 620 38.08 -6.04 6.63
N ALA A 621 39.15 -6.67 7.15
CA ALA A 621 39.86 -7.74 6.45
C ALA A 621 38.96 -8.97 6.23
N LEU A 622 38.15 -9.36 7.21
CA LEU A 622 37.20 -10.48 7.08
C LEU A 622 36.10 -10.18 6.05
N GLY A 623 35.51 -8.99 6.08
CA GLY A 623 34.47 -8.56 5.13
C GLY A 623 34.98 -8.34 3.70
N ALA A 624 36.24 -7.93 3.54
CA ALA A 624 36.83 -7.68 2.22
C ALA A 624 37.47 -8.93 1.57
N LEU A 625 38.20 -9.72 2.36
CA LEU A 625 39.15 -10.72 1.86
C LEU A 625 38.76 -12.19 2.13
N SER A 626 37.68 -12.45 2.88
CA SER A 626 37.26 -13.82 3.24
C SER A 626 35.86 -14.17 2.75
N SER A 627 35.52 -15.47 2.76
CA SER A 627 34.18 -15.97 2.43
C SER A 627 33.09 -15.47 3.37
N PHE A 628 33.42 -15.04 4.61
CA PHE A 628 32.43 -14.41 5.50
C PHE A 628 31.86 -13.10 4.94
N GLY A 629 32.61 -12.43 4.07
CA GLY A 629 32.18 -11.23 3.36
C GLY A 629 31.37 -11.48 2.09
N PHE A 630 31.02 -12.73 1.76
CA PHE A 630 30.10 -13.03 0.67
C PHE A 630 28.65 -12.94 1.17
N PRO A 631 27.78 -12.09 0.58
CA PRO A 631 26.46 -11.78 1.13
C PRO A 631 25.50 -12.97 1.26
N TYR A 632 25.55 -13.97 0.37
CA TYR A 632 24.48 -14.98 0.26
C TYR A 632 24.87 -16.37 0.77
N THR A 633 23.88 -17.13 1.21
CA THR A 633 24.01 -18.56 1.57
C THR A 633 22.89 -19.36 0.94
N GLY A 634 23.24 -20.48 0.32
CA GLY A 634 22.28 -21.49 -0.14
C GLY A 634 21.78 -22.36 1.02
N PRO A 635 20.83 -23.26 0.76
CA PRO A 635 20.38 -24.22 1.76
C PRO A 635 21.53 -25.20 2.07
N GLY A 636 21.92 -25.30 3.34
CA GLY A 636 22.88 -26.30 3.79
C GLY A 636 22.22 -27.63 4.16
N THR A 637 22.88 -28.41 5.00
CA THR A 637 22.46 -29.78 5.38
C THR A 637 21.75 -29.85 6.74
N SER A 638 21.88 -28.80 7.55
CA SER A 638 21.24 -28.66 8.86
C SER A 638 20.28 -27.45 8.86
N PRO A 639 19.20 -27.43 9.66
CA PRO A 639 18.38 -26.23 9.87
C PRO A 639 19.14 -25.01 10.41
N SER A 640 20.33 -25.21 10.99
CA SER A 640 21.27 -24.13 11.34
C SER A 640 21.81 -23.38 10.12
N ASP A 641 21.86 -24.05 8.97
CA ASP A 641 22.50 -23.58 7.74
C ASP A 641 21.46 -22.79 6.93
N ALA A 642 20.85 -21.82 7.62
CA ALA A 642 19.69 -21.08 7.15
C ALA A 642 20.01 -20.31 5.85
N PRO A 643 19.26 -20.54 4.75
CA PRO A 643 19.49 -19.86 3.50
C PRO A 643 19.18 -18.37 3.63
N LYS A 644 20.12 -17.55 3.16
CA LYS A 644 20.00 -16.09 3.05
C LYS A 644 20.30 -15.71 1.62
N VAL A 645 19.25 -15.61 0.84
CA VAL A 645 19.33 -15.70 -0.62
C VAL A 645 19.26 -14.34 -1.29
N GLN A 646 19.95 -14.24 -2.44
CA GLN A 646 19.65 -13.21 -3.41
C GLN A 646 18.30 -13.53 -4.07
N ARG A 647 17.37 -12.58 -4.11
CA ARG A 647 16.09 -12.75 -4.81
C ARG A 647 16.24 -12.32 -6.28
N ILE A 648 15.73 -13.10 -7.22
CA ILE A 648 15.74 -12.79 -8.67
C ILE A 648 14.37 -13.17 -9.27
N LEU A 649 13.62 -12.19 -9.79
CA LEU A 649 12.46 -12.51 -10.63
C LEU A 649 12.93 -12.68 -12.08
N VAL A 650 12.50 -13.75 -12.74
CA VAL A 650 12.75 -14.01 -14.16
C VAL A 650 11.43 -14.33 -14.86
N GLN A 651 11.10 -13.59 -15.91
CA GLN A 651 9.85 -13.75 -16.67
C GLN A 651 10.16 -14.08 -18.13
N HIS A 652 9.81 -15.28 -18.60
CA HIS A 652 9.86 -15.59 -20.04
C HIS A 652 8.70 -14.87 -20.71
N THR A 653 9.03 -13.76 -21.37
CA THR A 653 8.05 -12.77 -21.81
C THR A 653 7.90 -12.84 -23.33
N VAL A 654 6.66 -12.93 -23.80
CA VAL A 654 6.30 -12.69 -25.21
C VAL A 654 5.82 -11.24 -25.35
N ARG A 655 6.31 -10.51 -26.34
CA ARG A 655 5.76 -9.19 -26.72
C ARG A 655 5.00 -9.33 -28.03
N GLN A 656 3.73 -8.93 -28.04
CA GLN A 656 2.88 -8.92 -29.24
C GLN A 656 2.42 -7.48 -29.53
N PHE A 657 2.64 -7.04 -30.76
CA PHE A 657 2.29 -5.70 -31.22
C PHE A 657 1.16 -5.84 -32.23
N TYR A 658 0.02 -5.22 -31.95
CA TYR A 658 -1.15 -5.28 -32.84
C TYR A 658 -1.11 -4.15 -33.88
N GLU A 659 -1.79 -4.39 -35.00
CA GLU A 659 -1.99 -3.35 -36.01
C GLU A 659 -2.95 -2.26 -35.49
N PRO A 660 -2.79 -0.99 -35.92
CA PRO A 660 -3.72 0.09 -35.61
C PRO A 660 -5.19 -0.33 -35.86
N ASN A 661 -6.04 -0.09 -34.87
CA ASN A 661 -7.47 -0.44 -34.86
C ASN A 661 -7.80 -1.95 -34.87
N SER A 662 -6.82 -2.84 -34.91
CA SER A 662 -7.06 -4.27 -34.75
C SER A 662 -6.73 -4.73 -33.33
N THR A 663 -7.61 -5.54 -32.76
CA THR A 663 -7.39 -6.30 -31.51
C THR A 663 -7.08 -7.78 -31.80
N GLN A 664 -6.97 -8.15 -33.08
CA GLN A 664 -6.84 -9.54 -33.54
C GLN A 664 -5.62 -9.75 -34.45
N THR A 665 -5.20 -8.72 -35.18
CA THR A 665 -4.08 -8.78 -36.15
C THR A 665 -2.78 -8.37 -35.49
N VAL A 666 -1.86 -9.32 -35.30
CA VAL A 666 -0.52 -9.07 -34.76
C VAL A 666 0.41 -8.62 -35.90
N ARG A 667 0.85 -7.35 -35.84
CA ARG A 667 1.84 -6.72 -36.74
C ARG A 667 3.21 -7.36 -36.62
N SER A 668 3.63 -7.63 -35.38
CA SER A 668 4.94 -8.19 -35.05
C SER A 668 4.90 -8.83 -33.66
N ALA A 669 5.73 -9.83 -33.41
CA ALA A 669 5.90 -10.41 -32.07
C ALA A 669 7.32 -10.94 -31.86
N ASP A 670 7.84 -10.78 -30.65
CA ASP A 670 9.15 -11.27 -30.19
C ASP A 670 9.05 -11.89 -28.78
N ALA A 671 10.17 -12.36 -28.25
CA ALA A 671 10.26 -12.88 -26.89
C ALA A 671 11.62 -12.61 -26.26
N GLY A 672 11.71 -12.79 -24.95
CA GLY A 672 12.93 -12.60 -24.17
C GLY A 672 12.78 -12.96 -22.70
N TYR A 673 13.88 -12.91 -21.97
CA TYR A 673 13.89 -13.00 -20.51
C TYR A 673 13.91 -11.58 -19.93
N LEU A 674 12.90 -11.27 -19.14
CA LEU A 674 12.80 -10.05 -18.34
C LEU A 674 13.24 -10.35 -16.91
N PHE A 675 14.23 -9.62 -16.42
CA PHE A 675 14.77 -9.72 -15.07
C PHE A 675 14.37 -8.49 -14.27
N ARG A 676 14.04 -8.64 -12.97
CA ARG A 676 13.82 -7.50 -12.06
C ARG A 676 14.85 -7.51 -10.95
N LEU A 677 15.45 -6.35 -10.70
CA LEU A 677 16.65 -6.21 -9.85
C LEU A 677 16.26 -5.67 -8.46
N TRP A 678 15.85 -6.58 -7.58
CA TRP A 678 15.46 -6.30 -6.19
C TRP A 678 16.63 -6.21 -5.20
N ASP A 679 17.85 -6.60 -5.60
CA ASP A 679 19.03 -6.71 -4.75
C ASP A 679 20.27 -6.09 -5.43
N ARG A 680 21.19 -5.57 -4.60
CA ARG A 680 22.39 -4.82 -5.01
C ARG A 680 23.28 -5.52 -6.04
N HIS A 681 23.37 -6.85 -5.99
CA HIS A 681 24.25 -7.67 -6.82
C HIS A 681 23.49 -8.47 -7.89
N ASN A 682 22.22 -8.19 -8.14
CA ASN A 682 21.42 -8.92 -9.13
C ASN A 682 21.99 -8.81 -10.55
N GLU A 683 22.34 -7.59 -11.00
CA GLU A 683 22.78 -7.35 -12.38
C GLU A 683 24.01 -8.20 -12.74
N ARG A 684 25.03 -8.21 -11.86
CA ARG A 684 26.22 -9.04 -12.00
C ARG A 684 25.83 -10.51 -12.15
N THR A 685 24.98 -11.01 -11.26
CA THR A 685 24.57 -12.42 -11.24
C THR A 685 23.78 -12.80 -12.50
N VAL A 686 22.92 -11.91 -13.01
CA VAL A 686 22.19 -12.11 -14.27
C VAL A 686 23.14 -12.12 -15.48
N ARG A 687 24.05 -11.15 -15.59
CA ARG A 687 25.03 -11.08 -16.69
C ARG A 687 26.00 -12.27 -16.66
N ASP A 688 26.46 -12.68 -15.48
CA ASP A 688 27.33 -13.84 -15.26
C ASP A 688 26.67 -15.18 -15.63
N VAL A 689 25.34 -15.28 -15.60
CA VAL A 689 24.59 -16.49 -16.02
C VAL A 689 24.32 -16.46 -17.52
N LEU A 690 23.97 -15.30 -18.08
CA LEU A 690 23.76 -15.12 -19.54
C LEU A 690 25.04 -15.37 -20.35
N GLU A 691 26.21 -14.85 -19.92
CA GLU A 691 27.48 -15.08 -20.62
C GLU A 691 27.91 -16.56 -20.56
N LYS A 692 27.61 -17.29 -19.48
CA LYS A 692 27.84 -18.74 -19.41
C LYS A 692 26.92 -19.53 -20.35
N GLN A 693 25.69 -19.07 -20.57
CA GLN A 693 24.72 -19.71 -21.46
C GLN A 693 25.03 -19.45 -22.96
N SER A 694 25.59 -18.29 -23.30
CA SER A 694 25.92 -17.94 -24.69
C SER A 694 27.20 -17.10 -24.79
N PRO A 695 28.38 -17.73 -24.61
CA PRO A 695 29.67 -17.04 -24.66
C PRO A 695 29.88 -16.25 -25.95
N GLY A 696 30.35 -15.00 -25.83
CA GLY A 696 30.58 -14.10 -26.97
C GLY A 696 29.31 -13.50 -27.60
N LYS A 697 28.11 -13.85 -27.10
CA LYS A 697 26.84 -13.14 -27.36
C LYS A 697 26.25 -12.50 -26.08
N GLY A 698 26.78 -12.85 -24.91
CA GLY A 698 26.07 -12.81 -23.63
C GLY A 698 25.96 -11.46 -22.92
N ALA A 699 26.54 -10.39 -23.47
CA ALA A 699 26.40 -9.03 -22.91
C ALA A 699 25.03 -8.37 -23.20
N SER A 700 24.17 -9.00 -24.02
CA SER A 700 22.91 -8.44 -24.56
C SER A 700 21.73 -8.38 -23.58
N ALA A 701 22.00 -7.92 -22.35
CA ALA A 701 20.99 -7.49 -21.39
C ALA A 701 20.95 -5.95 -21.32
N LEU A 702 19.87 -5.36 -21.84
CA LEU A 702 19.65 -3.90 -21.93
C LEU A 702 18.66 -3.42 -20.86
N GLU A 703 18.70 -2.16 -20.47
CA GLU A 703 17.58 -1.57 -19.74
C GLU A 703 16.37 -1.37 -20.68
N PRO A 704 15.12 -1.53 -20.21
CA PRO A 704 13.93 -1.22 -21.00
C PRO A 704 13.94 0.17 -21.65
N THR A 705 14.51 1.15 -20.94
CA THR A 705 14.72 2.55 -21.33
C THR A 705 15.60 2.74 -22.57
N GLU A 706 16.50 1.79 -22.86
CA GLU A 706 17.41 1.84 -24.01
C GLU A 706 16.76 1.29 -25.30
N LEU A 707 15.64 0.58 -25.18
CA LEU A 707 15.02 -0.13 -26.30
C LEU A 707 14.43 0.81 -27.36
N PRO A 708 14.60 0.52 -28.67
CA PRO A 708 14.03 1.34 -29.75
C PRO A 708 12.51 1.54 -29.64
N GLU A 709 11.80 0.54 -29.11
CA GLU A 709 10.36 0.59 -28.86
C GLU A 709 9.97 1.72 -27.90
N CYS A 710 10.83 2.16 -26.97
CA CYS A 710 10.47 3.19 -25.99
C CYS A 710 10.19 4.58 -26.59
N LYS A 711 10.66 4.83 -27.82
CA LYS A 711 10.30 6.06 -28.57
C LYS A 711 8.97 5.95 -29.33
N ARG A 712 8.38 4.76 -29.44
CA ARG A 712 7.24 4.47 -30.33
C ARG A 712 6.01 3.98 -29.56
N GLU A 713 6.23 3.04 -28.64
CA GLU A 713 5.19 2.27 -27.97
C GLU A 713 4.88 2.83 -26.56
N VAL A 714 4.05 2.15 -25.78
CA VAL A 714 3.76 2.48 -24.38
C VAL A 714 4.80 1.85 -23.47
N PHE A 715 5.38 2.62 -22.55
CA PHE A 715 6.20 2.09 -21.44
C PHE A 715 7.28 1.11 -21.94
N CYS A 716 8.06 1.56 -22.95
CA CYS A 716 9.09 0.76 -23.61
C CYS A 716 8.66 -0.61 -24.18
N ALA A 717 7.36 -0.78 -24.47
CA ALA A 717 6.77 -2.08 -24.83
C ALA A 717 7.03 -3.18 -23.78
N MET A 718 6.94 -2.82 -22.49
CA MET A 718 7.20 -3.73 -21.38
C MET A 718 6.05 -3.75 -20.36
N PRO A 719 5.93 -4.83 -19.57
CA PRO A 719 5.10 -4.87 -18.37
C PRO A 719 5.27 -3.63 -17.49
N GLY A 720 4.19 -3.11 -16.92
CA GLY A 720 4.25 -1.95 -16.02
C GLY A 720 5.15 -2.18 -14.79
N SER A 721 5.36 -3.44 -14.40
CA SER A 721 6.32 -3.89 -13.38
C SER A 721 7.78 -3.64 -13.77
N ALA A 722 8.13 -3.72 -15.06
CA ALA A 722 9.50 -3.55 -15.57
C ALA A 722 9.96 -2.08 -15.64
N ILE A 723 9.00 -1.15 -15.69
CA ILE A 723 9.26 0.30 -15.81
C ILE A 723 9.12 1.02 -14.46
N ARG A 724 8.41 0.42 -13.50
CA ARG A 724 8.34 0.91 -12.11
C ARG A 724 9.57 0.59 -11.25
N PHE A 725 10.41 -0.38 -11.66
CA PHE A 725 11.53 -0.91 -10.87
C PHE A 725 12.69 -1.27 -11.81
N THR A 726 13.95 -1.14 -11.36
CA THR A 726 15.13 -1.47 -12.17
C THR A 726 15.06 -2.90 -12.70
N SER A 727 15.18 -3.05 -14.02
CA SER A 727 14.92 -4.30 -14.75
C SER A 727 15.85 -4.42 -15.96
N LEU A 728 16.10 -5.64 -16.42
CA LEU A 728 16.91 -5.93 -17.61
C LEU A 728 16.14 -6.79 -18.61
N TRP A 729 16.38 -6.57 -19.90
CA TRP A 729 15.80 -7.31 -21.01
C TRP A 729 16.87 -8.05 -21.82
N SER A 730 16.73 -9.37 -21.97
CA SER A 730 17.56 -10.18 -22.86
C SER A 730 16.67 -10.85 -23.93
N PRO A 731 16.78 -10.47 -25.22
CA PRO A 731 16.00 -11.09 -26.30
C PRO A 731 16.29 -12.58 -26.47
N GLN A 732 15.26 -13.38 -26.77
CA GLN A 732 15.37 -14.83 -26.96
C GLN A 732 14.56 -15.29 -28.19
N SER A 733 15.02 -16.35 -28.85
CA SER A 733 14.34 -16.91 -30.04
C SER A 733 13.15 -17.81 -29.70
N ASN A 734 13.16 -18.41 -28.51
CA ASN A 734 12.11 -19.33 -28.03
C ASN A 734 10.91 -18.57 -27.47
N ARG A 735 9.72 -19.18 -27.53
CA ARG A 735 8.45 -18.57 -27.09
C ARG A 735 7.66 -19.57 -26.24
N PRO A 736 7.20 -19.19 -25.03
CA PRO A 736 6.29 -20.02 -24.25
C PRO A 736 4.91 -20.08 -24.91
N ASN A 737 4.23 -21.23 -24.82
CA ASN A 737 2.90 -21.41 -25.37
C ASN A 737 1.84 -20.88 -24.40
N THR A 738 1.15 -19.80 -24.77
CA THR A 738 0.26 -19.03 -23.88
C THR A 738 -1.11 -18.76 -24.54
N PRO A 739 -1.87 -19.81 -24.89
CA PRO A 739 -3.12 -19.64 -25.65
C PRO A 739 -4.21 -18.90 -24.84
N ASP A 740 -4.15 -18.99 -23.52
CA ASP A 740 -5.14 -18.46 -22.57
C ASP A 740 -4.85 -17.02 -22.10
N MET A 741 -3.89 -16.34 -22.75
CA MET A 741 -3.59 -14.91 -22.52
C MET A 741 -4.85 -14.04 -22.56
N VAL A 742 -4.91 -13.01 -21.70
CA VAL A 742 -6.04 -12.07 -21.67
C VAL A 742 -6.08 -11.28 -22.96
N LYS A 743 -7.18 -11.40 -23.70
CA LYS A 743 -7.41 -10.72 -24.98
C LYS A 743 -8.31 -9.53 -24.75
N LEU A 744 -7.84 -8.36 -25.19
CA LEU A 744 -8.64 -7.15 -25.30
C LEU A 744 -9.47 -7.23 -26.59
N SER A 745 -10.76 -6.94 -26.53
CA SER A 745 -11.63 -6.76 -27.70
C SER A 745 -12.30 -5.39 -27.66
N LEU A 746 -12.50 -4.78 -28.84
CA LEU A 746 -13.26 -3.54 -28.98
C LEU A 746 -14.72 -3.86 -29.28
N ASP A 747 -15.61 -3.63 -28.32
CA ASP A 747 -17.02 -4.00 -28.46
C ASP A 747 -17.80 -2.90 -29.21
N ARG A 748 -17.62 -1.64 -28.79
CA ARG A 748 -18.22 -0.45 -29.41
C ARG A 748 -17.58 0.85 -28.93
N TRP A 749 -17.84 1.93 -29.65
CA TRP A 749 -17.59 3.29 -29.21
C TRP A 749 -18.73 4.21 -29.65
N GLU A 750 -18.96 5.29 -28.92
CA GLU A 750 -20.04 6.26 -29.20
C GLU A 750 -19.60 7.69 -28.83
N VAL A 751 -20.11 8.70 -29.55
CA VAL A 751 -19.92 10.12 -29.21
C VAL A 751 -21.09 10.55 -28.34
N VAL A 752 -20.84 10.76 -27.05
CA VAL A 752 -21.88 11.10 -26.06
C VAL A 752 -22.33 12.55 -26.21
N HIS A 753 -21.38 13.46 -26.49
CA HIS A 753 -21.65 14.89 -26.59
C HIS A 753 -20.58 15.59 -27.45
N ARG A 754 -20.93 16.70 -28.10
CA ARG A 754 -19.99 17.52 -28.88
C ARG A 754 -20.33 18.99 -28.71
N ASN A 755 -19.36 19.78 -28.27
CA ASN A 755 -19.49 21.20 -27.96
C ASN A 755 -18.47 22.03 -28.74
N ALA A 756 -18.57 23.36 -28.67
CA ALA A 756 -17.68 24.30 -29.36
C ALA A 756 -16.18 24.09 -29.08
N ASN A 757 -15.84 23.45 -27.96
CA ASN A 757 -14.48 23.20 -27.48
C ASN A 757 -13.95 21.80 -27.82
N GLY A 758 -14.81 20.80 -28.09
CA GLY A 758 -14.37 19.40 -28.18
C GLY A 758 -15.48 18.35 -28.22
N SER A 759 -15.10 17.08 -28.30
CA SER A 759 -15.98 15.91 -28.32
C SER A 759 -15.81 15.04 -27.06
N SER A 760 -16.89 14.51 -26.52
CA SER A 760 -16.91 13.49 -25.47
C SER A 760 -17.24 12.13 -26.09
N ILE A 761 -16.40 11.14 -25.82
CA ILE A 761 -16.35 9.85 -26.50
C ILE A 761 -16.34 8.76 -25.44
N LYS A 762 -17.24 7.78 -25.57
CA LYS A 762 -17.31 6.63 -24.69
C LYS A 762 -16.83 5.39 -25.43
N LEU A 763 -15.80 4.75 -24.88
CA LEU A 763 -15.15 3.57 -25.44
C LEU A 763 -15.51 2.35 -24.58
N THR A 764 -16.09 1.31 -25.18
CA THR A 764 -16.42 0.04 -24.51
C THR A 764 -15.53 -1.07 -25.07
N THR A 765 -14.73 -1.67 -24.20
CA THR A 765 -13.87 -2.81 -24.52
C THR A 765 -14.14 -3.96 -23.55
N SER A 766 -13.92 -5.19 -24.01
CA SER A 766 -14.01 -6.41 -23.21
C SER A 766 -12.64 -7.03 -23.00
N LEU A 767 -12.40 -7.58 -21.82
CA LEU A 767 -11.18 -8.30 -21.46
C LEU A 767 -11.54 -9.76 -21.20
N ASN A 768 -11.17 -10.63 -22.13
CA ASN A 768 -11.48 -12.06 -22.06
C ASN A 768 -10.27 -12.85 -21.57
N GLY A 769 -10.40 -13.50 -20.40
CA GLY A 769 -9.37 -14.33 -19.76
C GLY A 769 -9.26 -14.03 -18.26
N SER A 770 -9.07 -15.08 -17.44
CA SER A 770 -9.18 -15.02 -15.97
C SER A 770 -7.85 -15.16 -15.24
N PHE A 771 -6.83 -14.39 -15.66
CA PHE A 771 -5.49 -14.39 -15.05
C PHE A 771 -5.18 -13.06 -14.38
N GLN A 772 -4.13 -13.02 -13.54
CA GLN A 772 -3.63 -11.74 -13.03
C GLN A 772 -3.04 -10.93 -14.20
N SER A 773 -3.57 -9.71 -14.39
CA SER A 773 -3.21 -8.85 -15.52
C SER A 773 -2.95 -7.41 -15.10
N THR A 774 -1.99 -6.77 -15.74
CA THR A 774 -1.71 -5.33 -15.60
C THR A 774 -2.11 -4.61 -16.88
N ILE A 775 -2.90 -3.54 -16.77
CA ILE A 775 -3.28 -2.70 -17.90
C ILE A 775 -2.68 -1.30 -17.73
N LEU A 776 -2.14 -0.76 -18.81
CA LEU A 776 -1.71 0.64 -18.90
C LEU A 776 -2.60 1.38 -19.89
N VAL A 777 -3.31 2.41 -19.40
CA VAL A 777 -4.15 3.30 -20.21
C VAL A 777 -3.46 4.66 -20.34
N ARG A 778 -3.03 4.99 -21.55
CA ARG A 778 -2.36 6.23 -21.96
C ARG A 778 -3.23 6.94 -23.01
N PRO A 779 -4.04 7.94 -22.59
CA PRO A 779 -4.60 8.90 -23.54
C PRO A 779 -3.48 9.60 -24.31
N LYS A 780 -3.73 9.88 -25.58
CA LYS A 780 -2.80 10.60 -26.47
C LYS A 780 -2.81 12.11 -26.16
N ARG A 781 -2.03 12.87 -26.92
CA ARG A 781 -1.96 14.34 -26.76
C ARG A 781 -3.33 14.93 -27.05
N ASN A 782 -3.74 15.95 -26.29
CA ASN A 782 -5.07 16.59 -26.39
C ASN A 782 -6.27 15.68 -26.07
N VAL A 783 -6.03 14.49 -25.48
CA VAL A 783 -7.07 13.56 -25.01
C VAL A 783 -7.00 13.42 -23.48
N ARG A 784 -8.15 13.54 -22.82
CA ARG A 784 -8.31 13.40 -21.36
C ARG A 784 -9.23 12.22 -21.05
N LEU A 785 -8.79 11.31 -20.18
CA LEU A 785 -9.69 10.36 -19.51
C LEU A 785 -10.36 11.11 -18.35
N THR A 786 -11.69 11.21 -18.36
CA THR A 786 -12.47 11.89 -17.31
C THR A 786 -13.26 10.92 -16.45
N GLY A 787 -13.63 9.75 -16.97
CA GLY A 787 -14.36 8.72 -16.24
C GLY A 787 -14.04 7.31 -16.72
N TRP A 788 -14.44 6.32 -15.94
CA TRP A 788 -14.41 4.90 -16.28
C TRP A 788 -15.39 4.12 -15.39
N ASN A 789 -15.70 2.86 -15.74
CA ASN A 789 -16.58 2.00 -14.94
C ASN A 789 -15.89 1.30 -13.75
N LEU A 790 -14.74 1.80 -13.29
CA LEU A 790 -13.94 1.20 -12.23
C LEU A 790 -14.13 1.96 -10.91
N THR A 791 -13.27 2.91 -10.59
CA THR A 791 -13.36 3.76 -9.39
C THR A 791 -14.19 5.02 -9.66
N PRO A 792 -14.85 5.61 -8.64
CA PRO A 792 -15.65 6.84 -8.80
C PRO A 792 -14.86 8.03 -9.36
N GLU A 793 -13.58 8.12 -9.00
CA GLU A 793 -12.61 9.07 -9.55
C GLU A 793 -11.48 8.34 -10.26
N VAL A 794 -10.92 8.96 -11.30
CA VAL A 794 -9.76 8.43 -12.04
C VAL A 794 -8.47 8.86 -11.32
N PRO A 795 -7.59 7.93 -10.89
CA PRO A 795 -6.42 8.23 -10.08
C PRO A 795 -5.34 9.01 -10.84
N VAL A 796 -4.33 9.51 -10.13
CA VAL A 796 -3.21 10.26 -10.71
C VAL A 796 -2.40 9.36 -11.65
N LYS A 797 -2.07 9.87 -12.85
CA LYS A 797 -1.24 9.17 -13.84
C LYS A 797 0.14 8.84 -13.26
N LEU A 798 0.51 7.56 -13.27
CA LEU A 798 1.89 7.10 -13.07
C LEU A 798 2.80 7.72 -14.13
N ALA A 799 3.92 8.29 -13.70
CA ALA A 799 4.94 8.88 -14.57
C ALA A 799 6.25 8.10 -14.46
N ALA A 800 6.68 7.46 -15.55
CA ALA A 800 7.91 6.66 -15.59
C ALA A 800 8.48 6.57 -17.01
N ALA A 801 9.81 6.51 -17.16
CA ALA A 801 10.51 6.54 -18.45
C ALA A 801 10.04 7.65 -19.42
N GLY A 802 9.63 8.81 -18.89
CA GLY A 802 9.07 9.93 -19.68
C GLY A 802 7.60 9.74 -20.15
N HIS A 803 7.03 8.55 -20.01
CA HIS A 803 5.61 8.29 -20.28
C HIS A 803 4.73 8.68 -19.08
N LYS A 804 3.43 8.89 -19.34
CA LYS A 804 2.39 9.04 -18.30
C LYS A 804 1.16 8.20 -18.67
N ALA A 805 0.72 7.32 -17.78
CA ALA A 805 -0.43 6.43 -17.98
C ALA A 805 -1.16 6.16 -16.65
N TYR A 806 -2.40 5.67 -16.72
CA TYR A 806 -3.11 5.09 -15.59
C TYR A 806 -2.76 3.61 -15.48
N LEU A 807 -2.51 3.13 -14.27
CA LEU A 807 -2.12 1.75 -13.97
C LEU A 807 -3.29 1.01 -13.32
N LEU A 808 -3.71 -0.10 -13.93
CA LEU A 808 -4.71 -1.01 -13.39
C LEU A 808 -4.05 -2.36 -13.10
N LEU A 809 -4.33 -2.95 -11.94
CA LEU A 809 -4.11 -4.36 -11.66
C LEU A 809 -5.48 -5.05 -11.63
N ILE A 810 -5.65 -6.09 -12.43
CA ILE A 810 -6.84 -6.94 -12.45
C ILE A 810 -6.45 -8.33 -11.97
N THR A 811 -7.06 -8.79 -10.88
CA THR A 811 -6.91 -10.15 -10.37
C THR A 811 -8.21 -10.93 -10.57
N HIS A 812 -8.08 -12.22 -10.88
CA HIS A 812 -9.16 -13.18 -10.81
C HIS A 812 -8.81 -14.24 -9.76
N GLY A 813 -9.76 -14.54 -8.88
CA GLY A 813 -9.74 -15.76 -8.07
C GLY A 813 -10.32 -16.90 -8.90
N LEU A 814 -11.57 -17.29 -8.61
CA LEU A 814 -12.30 -18.25 -9.43
C LEU A 814 -12.58 -17.70 -10.84
N ALA A 815 -12.41 -18.56 -11.85
CA ALA A 815 -12.75 -18.27 -13.25
C ALA A 815 -14.17 -17.71 -13.42
N GLY A 816 -14.37 -16.81 -14.39
CA GLY A 816 -15.62 -16.09 -14.63
C GLY A 816 -15.65 -15.32 -15.95
N GLU A 817 -16.72 -14.55 -16.13
CA GLU A 817 -17.05 -13.85 -17.37
C GLU A 817 -16.06 -12.73 -17.78
N PRO A 818 -15.98 -12.36 -19.08
CA PRO A 818 -15.15 -11.26 -19.56
C PRO A 818 -15.43 -9.92 -18.84
N VAL A 819 -14.37 -9.19 -18.50
CA VAL A 819 -14.48 -7.93 -17.77
C VAL A 819 -14.68 -6.76 -18.73
N PRO A 820 -15.80 -6.01 -18.67
CA PRO A 820 -15.97 -4.81 -19.46
C PRO A 820 -15.13 -3.67 -18.88
N LEU A 821 -14.30 -3.05 -19.71
CA LEU A 821 -13.57 -1.81 -19.45
C LEU A 821 -14.18 -0.70 -20.30
N ILE A 822 -14.82 0.25 -19.62
CA ILE A 822 -15.44 1.43 -20.22
C ILE A 822 -14.58 2.64 -19.87
N LEU A 823 -14.20 3.42 -20.88
CA LEU A 823 -13.40 4.64 -20.74
C LEU A 823 -14.18 5.83 -21.31
N ASP A 824 -14.42 6.85 -20.48
CA ASP A 824 -15.04 8.11 -20.89
C ASP A 824 -13.93 9.14 -21.17
N LEU A 825 -13.79 9.49 -22.44
CA LEU A 825 -12.72 10.33 -23.00
C LEU A 825 -13.26 11.69 -23.45
N GLU A 826 -12.45 12.72 -23.35
CA GLU A 826 -12.67 14.04 -23.95
C GLU A 826 -11.52 14.39 -24.89
N THR A 827 -11.84 14.98 -26.03
CA THR A 827 -10.88 15.47 -27.03
C THR A 827 -11.04 16.97 -27.23
N ASP A 828 -9.92 17.68 -27.43
CA ASP A 828 -9.98 19.05 -27.94
C ASP A 828 -10.43 19.04 -29.42
N ARG A 829 -11.16 20.08 -29.85
CA ARG A 829 -11.66 20.25 -31.24
C ARG A 829 -10.57 20.24 -32.33
N LYS A 830 -9.28 20.30 -31.97
CA LYS A 830 -8.13 20.13 -32.89
C LYS A 830 -7.78 18.66 -33.16
N SER A 831 -8.17 17.73 -32.30
CA SER A 831 -8.00 16.28 -32.41
C SER A 831 -9.31 15.55 -32.78
N ASP A 832 -10.28 16.26 -33.37
CA ASP A 832 -11.41 15.65 -34.09
C ASP A 832 -10.98 15.05 -35.47
N THR A 833 -9.69 15.11 -35.82
CA THR A 833 -9.10 14.47 -37.01
C THR A 833 -8.61 13.04 -36.71
N VAL A 834 -7.96 12.37 -37.67
CA VAL A 834 -7.57 10.95 -37.57
C VAL A 834 -6.30 10.74 -36.70
N GLU A 835 -6.35 11.19 -35.46
CA GLU A 835 -5.34 10.86 -34.44
C GLU A 835 -5.78 9.62 -33.62
N PRO A 836 -4.83 8.82 -33.09
CA PRO A 836 -5.15 7.82 -32.09
C PRO A 836 -5.69 8.49 -30.83
N LEU A 837 -6.68 7.88 -30.15
CA LEU A 837 -7.20 8.43 -28.89
C LEU A 837 -6.43 7.91 -27.68
N VAL A 838 -6.15 6.60 -27.68
CA VAL A 838 -5.64 5.88 -26.51
C VAL A 838 -4.81 4.67 -26.91
N ASP A 839 -3.71 4.46 -26.19
CA ASP A 839 -3.02 3.16 -26.05
C ASP A 839 -3.33 2.64 -24.62
N ILE A 840 -3.42 1.38 -24.19
CA ILE A 840 -3.89 0.17 -24.82
C ILE A 840 -2.93 -1.03 -24.64
N SER A 841 -2.08 -1.08 -23.59
CA SER A 841 -1.32 -2.31 -23.31
C SER A 841 -1.89 -3.17 -22.19
N VAL A 842 -2.01 -4.48 -22.45
CA VAL A 842 -2.45 -5.50 -21.49
C VAL A 842 -1.32 -6.51 -21.30
N THR A 843 -0.92 -6.71 -20.04
CA THR A 843 0.07 -7.71 -19.64
C THR A 843 -0.63 -8.83 -18.89
N SER A 844 -0.58 -10.06 -19.37
CA SER A 844 -0.97 -11.26 -18.60
C SER A 844 0.25 -11.86 -17.89
N ASN A 845 0.14 -12.18 -16.60
CA ASN A 845 1.19 -12.88 -15.86
C ASN A 845 0.71 -14.27 -15.44
N PHE A 846 1.56 -15.27 -15.69
CA PHE A 846 1.33 -16.67 -15.36
C PHE A 846 2.31 -17.08 -14.26
N TRP A 847 1.85 -17.00 -13.01
CA TRP A 847 2.55 -17.47 -11.81
C TRP A 847 2.24 -18.95 -11.56
N GLU A 848 3.23 -19.76 -11.21
CA GLU A 848 3.11 -21.21 -10.94
C GLU A 848 2.62 -22.11 -12.10
N TYR A 849 2.20 -21.56 -13.24
CA TYR A 849 1.85 -22.32 -14.45
C TYR A 849 3.10 -22.87 -15.18
N HIS A 850 3.73 -23.87 -14.58
CA HIS A 850 4.93 -24.54 -15.08
C HIS A 850 4.71 -25.21 -16.45
N GLU A 851 3.46 -25.54 -16.81
CA GLU A 851 3.05 -26.06 -18.12
C GLU A 851 3.30 -25.09 -19.30
N HIS A 852 3.45 -23.78 -19.03
CA HIS A 852 3.82 -22.79 -20.06
C HIS A 852 5.34 -22.65 -20.24
N PHE A 853 6.17 -23.25 -19.37
CA PHE A 853 7.63 -23.07 -19.42
C PHE A 853 8.24 -23.88 -20.57
N THR A 854 9.11 -23.26 -21.37
CA THR A 854 9.90 -24.01 -22.35
C THR A 854 10.99 -24.82 -21.63
N GLU A 855 11.42 -25.93 -22.23
CA GLU A 855 12.51 -26.76 -21.69
C GLU A 855 13.82 -25.96 -21.54
N GLU A 856 14.08 -25.07 -22.49
CA GLU A 856 15.22 -24.15 -22.46
C GLU A 856 15.13 -23.11 -21.33
N PHE A 857 13.93 -22.57 -21.05
CA PHE A 857 13.70 -21.67 -19.92
C PHE A 857 13.87 -22.41 -18.59
N SER A 858 13.36 -23.65 -18.50
CA SER A 858 13.56 -24.50 -17.31
C SER A 858 15.03 -24.82 -17.08
N ARG A 859 15.79 -25.13 -18.14
CA ARG A 859 17.26 -25.30 -18.08
C ARG A 859 17.99 -24.00 -17.72
N PHE A 860 17.51 -22.85 -18.18
CA PHE A 860 18.06 -21.54 -17.81
C PHE A 860 17.85 -21.21 -16.33
N VAL A 861 16.63 -21.36 -15.82
CA VAL A 861 16.29 -21.16 -14.40
C VAL A 861 17.11 -22.09 -13.49
N ALA A 862 17.32 -23.34 -13.91
CA ALA A 862 18.17 -24.30 -13.19
C ALA A 862 19.69 -23.99 -13.23
N SER A 863 20.14 -23.05 -14.07
CA SER A 863 21.57 -22.68 -14.19
C SER A 863 22.03 -21.62 -13.17
N PHE A 864 21.10 -21.02 -12.43
CA PHE A 864 21.42 -20.04 -11.39
C PHE A 864 22.10 -20.68 -10.16
N PRO A 865 22.94 -19.94 -9.41
CA PRO A 865 23.60 -20.46 -8.22
C PRO A 865 22.61 -20.90 -7.13
N SER A 866 22.97 -21.91 -6.31
CA SER A 866 22.10 -22.45 -5.26
C SER A 866 21.75 -21.47 -4.12
N TRP A 867 22.49 -20.37 -4.00
CA TRP A 867 22.23 -19.24 -3.08
C TRP A 867 21.32 -18.15 -3.70
N ALA A 868 20.97 -18.25 -4.98
CA ALA A 868 19.94 -17.43 -5.58
C ALA A 868 18.58 -18.12 -5.42
N HIS A 869 17.59 -17.36 -4.99
CA HIS A 869 16.19 -17.73 -5.08
C HIS A 869 15.60 -17.08 -6.33
N VAL A 870 15.47 -17.90 -7.37
CA VAL A 870 14.85 -17.52 -8.64
C VAL A 870 13.35 -17.76 -8.54
N VAL A 871 12.58 -16.74 -8.92
CA VAL A 871 11.12 -16.78 -9.07
C VAL A 871 10.81 -16.80 -10.58
N PRO A 872 10.58 -17.98 -11.18
CA PRO A 872 10.28 -18.10 -12.60
C PRO A 872 8.81 -17.79 -12.89
N SER A 873 8.53 -17.21 -14.05
CA SER A 873 7.16 -16.96 -14.54
C SER A 873 7.12 -16.86 -16.05
N VAL A 874 5.92 -16.91 -16.62
CA VAL A 874 5.66 -16.58 -18.02
C VAL A 874 4.80 -15.31 -18.08
N THR A 875 5.09 -14.44 -19.04
CA THR A 875 4.37 -13.18 -19.22
C THR A 875 4.03 -12.96 -20.69
N VAL A 876 2.85 -12.42 -20.97
CA VAL A 876 2.49 -11.95 -22.32
C VAL A 876 2.17 -10.46 -22.24
N PHE A 877 2.98 -9.64 -22.90
CA PHE A 877 2.71 -8.23 -23.11
C PHE A 877 2.06 -8.02 -24.48
N THR A 878 0.91 -7.35 -24.51
CA THR A 878 0.25 -6.92 -25.74
C THR A 878 0.22 -5.40 -25.82
N ALA A 879 0.52 -4.83 -27.00
CA ALA A 879 0.35 -3.41 -27.29
C ALA A 879 -0.74 -3.22 -28.37
N ASN A 880 -1.81 -2.53 -28.02
CA ASN A 880 -2.94 -2.19 -28.89
C ASN A 880 -3.02 -0.66 -29.03
N VAL A 881 -3.24 -0.16 -30.25
CA VAL A 881 -3.40 1.28 -30.52
C VAL A 881 -4.78 1.51 -31.13
N LEU A 882 -5.62 2.26 -30.42
CA LEU A 882 -7.00 2.52 -30.82
C LEU A 882 -7.15 3.94 -31.39
N HIS A 883 -7.27 4.03 -32.71
CA HIS A 883 -7.70 5.23 -33.42
C HIS A 883 -9.21 5.15 -33.67
N ILE A 884 -9.90 6.28 -33.47
CA ILE A 884 -11.30 6.41 -33.81
C ILE A 884 -11.40 7.43 -34.95
N SER A 885 -11.58 6.92 -36.16
CA SER A 885 -11.57 7.74 -37.37
C SER A 885 -12.89 8.50 -37.52
N PHE A 886 -12.90 9.75 -37.06
CA PHE A 886 -13.98 10.69 -37.38
C PHE A 886 -14.02 10.99 -38.89
N HIS A 887 -14.82 10.24 -39.63
CA HIS A 887 -15.19 10.62 -40.99
C HIS A 887 -16.12 11.83 -40.95
N PHE A 888 -15.55 13.03 -41.10
CA PHE A 888 -16.28 14.24 -41.48
C PHE A 888 -16.69 14.17 -42.96
N GLY A 889 -17.42 13.11 -43.31
CA GLY A 889 -18.05 12.92 -44.60
C GLY A 889 -19.36 13.69 -44.65
N GLY A 890 -19.35 14.83 -45.35
CA GLY A 890 -20.57 15.47 -45.84
C GLY A 890 -21.17 14.72 -47.03
N ASP A 891 -21.26 13.39 -46.96
CA ASP A 891 -21.92 12.51 -47.93
C ASP A 891 -22.10 11.09 -47.37
N LEU A 892 -23.13 10.37 -47.81
CA LEU A 892 -23.41 9.00 -47.35
C LEU A 892 -22.45 7.99 -48.02
N ASN A 893 -21.59 7.36 -47.23
CA ASN A 893 -21.00 6.06 -47.57
C ASN A 893 -21.42 5.00 -46.56
N LEU A 894 -22.11 3.96 -47.05
CA LEU A 894 -22.48 2.80 -46.24
C LEU A 894 -21.28 1.87 -46.08
N VAL A 895 -20.95 1.50 -44.84
CA VAL A 895 -20.16 0.28 -44.59
C VAL A 895 -21.12 -0.91 -44.62
N THR A 896 -21.00 -1.75 -45.65
CA THR A 896 -21.91 -2.88 -45.86
C THR A 896 -21.51 -4.07 -44.99
N VAL A 897 -22.30 -4.37 -43.97
CA VAL A 897 -22.26 -5.68 -43.29
C VAL A 897 -23.21 -6.62 -44.03
N GLN A 898 -22.72 -7.78 -44.46
CA GLN A 898 -23.55 -8.78 -45.14
C GLN A 898 -24.53 -9.43 -44.15
N GLY A 899 -25.83 -9.28 -44.41
CA GLY A 899 -26.90 -9.86 -43.62
C GLY A 899 -28.14 -10.10 -44.49
N ASN A 900 -28.15 -11.19 -45.25
CA ASN A 900 -29.26 -11.54 -46.13
C ASN A 900 -30.49 -11.98 -45.31
N THR A 901 -31.48 -11.10 -45.09
CA THR A 901 -32.88 -11.47 -44.75
C THR A 901 -33.84 -10.26 -44.72
N LEU A 902 -34.08 -9.58 -45.85
CA LEU A 902 -35.30 -8.73 -45.99
C LEU A 902 -35.72 -8.33 -47.43
N GLN A 903 -35.01 -8.75 -48.47
CA GLN A 903 -35.10 -8.06 -49.77
C GLN A 903 -36.30 -8.45 -50.65
N ASP A 904 -36.90 -9.63 -50.43
CA ASP A 904 -37.93 -10.21 -51.31
C ASP A 904 -39.39 -9.86 -50.93
N ALA A 905 -39.61 -9.11 -49.85
CA ALA A 905 -40.95 -9.00 -49.23
C ALA A 905 -41.84 -7.83 -49.71
N LEU A 906 -41.27 -6.70 -50.17
CA LEU A 906 -42.04 -5.44 -50.35
C LEU A 906 -41.73 -4.59 -51.59
N GLY A 907 -40.66 -4.83 -52.34
CA GLY A 907 -40.47 -4.28 -53.70
C GLY A 907 -40.39 -2.74 -53.87
N VAL A 908 -40.16 -1.94 -52.82
CA VAL A 908 -40.11 -0.46 -52.89
C VAL A 908 -38.93 0.12 -52.10
N ASP A 909 -38.18 1.06 -52.70
CA ASP A 909 -37.11 1.87 -52.06
C ASP A 909 -37.62 3.29 -51.77
N ALA A 910 -37.82 3.62 -50.48
CA ALA A 910 -38.33 4.90 -50.01
C ALA A 910 -37.54 5.39 -48.78
N ARG A 911 -37.35 6.71 -48.63
CA ARG A 911 -36.42 7.28 -47.62
C ARG A 911 -36.97 8.37 -46.71
N PHE A 912 -38.16 8.91 -46.94
CA PHE A 912 -38.75 9.97 -46.10
C PHE A 912 -40.28 9.90 -46.00
N VAL A 913 -40.81 10.27 -44.83
CA VAL A 913 -42.24 10.38 -44.50
C VAL A 913 -42.53 11.82 -44.07
N VAL A 914 -43.65 12.41 -44.51
CA VAL A 914 -44.05 13.76 -44.06
C VAL A 914 -45.45 13.72 -43.46
N VAL A 915 -45.56 14.05 -42.18
CA VAL A 915 -46.80 14.09 -41.41
C VAL A 915 -47.27 15.53 -41.26
N HIS A 916 -48.52 15.81 -41.63
CA HIS A 916 -49.10 17.15 -41.59
C HIS A 916 -50.32 17.17 -40.65
N LEU A 917 -50.10 17.63 -39.42
CA LEU A 917 -51.14 17.82 -38.40
C LEU A 917 -51.91 19.13 -38.64
N ARG A 918 -53.25 19.08 -38.55
CA ARG A 918 -54.10 20.28 -38.41
C ARG A 918 -55.08 20.10 -37.25
N LEU A 919 -55.00 21.02 -36.29
CA LEU A 919 -56.01 21.22 -35.25
C LEU A 919 -57.11 22.14 -35.78
N TYR A 920 -58.37 21.74 -35.62
CA TYR A 920 -59.53 22.57 -35.93
C TYR A 920 -60.35 22.81 -34.66
N HIS A 921 -60.65 24.08 -34.37
CA HIS A 921 -61.46 24.45 -33.21
C HIS A 921 -62.92 24.55 -33.63
N VAL A 922 -63.76 23.58 -33.23
CA VAL A 922 -65.20 23.60 -33.51
C VAL A 922 -65.90 24.43 -32.43
N ALA A 923 -66.15 25.71 -32.71
CA ALA A 923 -66.84 26.60 -31.80
C ALA A 923 -68.36 26.35 -31.84
N ASN A 924 -68.90 25.58 -30.89
CA ASN A 924 -70.34 25.38 -30.77
C ASN A 924 -70.97 26.57 -30.02
N THR A 925 -71.83 27.34 -30.71
CA THR A 925 -72.26 28.67 -30.26
C THR A 925 -73.55 28.63 -29.42
N ARG A 926 -73.45 28.37 -28.11
CA ARG A 926 -74.35 28.93 -27.06
C ARG A 926 -73.96 28.52 -25.62
N ARG A 927 -74.32 29.41 -24.68
CA ARG A 927 -74.26 29.34 -23.20
C ARG A 927 -72.87 29.49 -22.55
N THR A 928 -72.90 30.19 -21.41
CA THR A 928 -71.76 30.68 -20.63
C THR A 928 -71.69 30.00 -19.27
N SER A 929 -70.64 29.22 -19.03
CA SER A 929 -70.22 28.75 -17.70
C SER A 929 -68.76 28.32 -17.78
N LEU A 930 -67.92 28.69 -16.81
CA LEU A 930 -66.50 28.34 -16.85
C LEU A 930 -66.30 26.82 -16.66
N ASN A 931 -65.88 26.14 -17.72
CA ASN A 931 -65.19 24.84 -17.69
C ASN A 931 -64.38 24.69 -18.99
N CYS A 932 -63.08 24.40 -18.91
CA CYS A 932 -62.19 24.18 -20.07
C CYS A 932 -62.43 22.79 -20.70
N ALA A 933 -63.67 22.49 -21.11
CA ALA A 933 -64.10 21.18 -21.63
C ALA A 933 -64.80 21.32 -23.01
N GLY A 934 -64.20 22.09 -23.92
CA GLY A 934 -64.64 22.17 -25.32
C GLY A 934 -64.03 21.04 -26.15
N ARG A 935 -64.85 20.30 -26.91
CA ARG A 935 -64.37 19.18 -27.76
C ARG A 935 -63.41 19.69 -28.84
N VAL A 936 -62.13 19.37 -28.71
CA VAL A 936 -61.12 19.55 -29.78
C VAL A 936 -61.17 18.33 -30.69
N ALA A 937 -61.24 18.55 -32.00
CA ALA A 937 -61.11 17.49 -33.01
C ALA A 937 -59.73 17.60 -33.68
N GLN A 938 -58.95 16.54 -33.62
CA GLN A 938 -57.64 16.47 -34.28
C GLN A 938 -57.77 15.71 -35.60
N ILE A 939 -57.28 16.29 -36.70
CA ILE A 939 -57.25 15.64 -38.02
C ILE A 939 -55.80 15.40 -38.43
N LEU A 940 -55.48 14.14 -38.69
CA LEU A 940 -54.15 13.69 -39.10
C LEU A 940 -54.14 13.38 -40.60
N ARG A 941 -53.17 13.95 -41.34
CA ARG A 941 -52.86 13.54 -42.72
C ARG A 941 -51.39 13.14 -42.84
N ILE A 942 -51.15 12.01 -43.48
CA ILE A 942 -49.82 11.43 -43.74
C ILE A 942 -49.63 11.30 -45.25
N ALA A 943 -48.46 11.70 -45.75
CA ALA A 943 -48.09 11.52 -47.14
C ALA A 943 -46.65 11.00 -47.27
N LEU A 944 -46.42 10.17 -48.28
CA LEU A 944 -45.08 9.79 -48.73
C LEU A 944 -44.68 10.61 -49.96
N LEU A 945 -43.38 10.83 -50.08
CA LEU A 945 -42.79 11.65 -51.14
C LEU A 945 -41.89 10.73 -51.98
N GLN A 946 -42.32 10.47 -53.22
CA GLN A 946 -41.64 9.51 -54.10
C GLN A 946 -40.44 10.15 -54.80
N ARG A 947 -39.59 9.33 -55.43
CA ARG A 947 -38.27 9.75 -55.98
C ARG A 947 -38.33 10.73 -57.17
N GLN A 948 -39.52 11.07 -57.64
CA GLN A 948 -39.82 12.20 -58.51
C GLN A 948 -41.05 12.93 -57.93
N HIS A 949 -41.13 14.26 -58.12
CA HIS A 949 -41.91 15.20 -57.29
C HIS A 949 -43.45 15.01 -57.30
N THR A 950 -43.95 13.97 -56.67
CA THR A 950 -45.39 13.71 -56.50
C THR A 950 -45.66 13.17 -55.09
N LEU A 951 -46.70 13.70 -54.43
CA LEU A 951 -47.16 13.20 -53.13
C LEU A 951 -48.12 12.03 -53.33
N VAL A 952 -47.95 10.98 -52.53
CA VAL A 952 -48.94 9.89 -52.39
C VAL A 952 -49.55 9.98 -50.99
N HIS A 953 -50.87 10.14 -50.92
CA HIS A 953 -51.63 10.15 -49.67
C HIS A 953 -52.07 8.73 -49.31
N ILE A 954 -51.71 8.26 -48.11
CA ILE A 954 -52.01 6.88 -47.67
C ILE A 954 -53.21 6.85 -46.71
N PHE A 955 -53.37 7.88 -45.87
CA PHE A 955 -54.54 8.03 -44.99
C PHE A 955 -55.18 9.41 -45.17
N GLN A 956 -56.51 9.44 -45.20
CA GLN A 956 -57.31 10.67 -45.31
C GLN A 956 -58.29 10.76 -44.14
N ASP A 957 -58.04 11.73 -43.25
CA ASP A 957 -59.03 12.28 -42.31
C ASP A 957 -59.53 11.32 -41.21
N MET A 958 -58.61 10.64 -40.52
CA MET A 958 -58.90 10.09 -39.19
C MET A 958 -59.23 11.22 -38.20
N ILE A 959 -60.27 11.00 -37.38
CA ILE A 959 -60.70 11.91 -36.32
C ILE A 959 -60.55 11.21 -34.96
N PHE A 960 -59.84 11.84 -34.03
CA PHE A 960 -59.74 11.39 -32.64
C PHE A 960 -60.67 12.21 -31.74
N GLY A 961 -61.42 11.52 -30.87
CA GLY A 961 -62.25 12.10 -29.81
C GLY A 961 -61.82 11.63 -28.42
N HIS A 962 -62.25 12.35 -27.37
CA HIS A 962 -62.07 11.89 -25.98
C HIS A 962 -62.89 10.63 -25.72
N GLY A 963 -62.24 9.46 -25.77
CA GLY A 963 -62.85 8.18 -25.46
C GLY A 963 -62.55 7.07 -26.47
N GLN A 964 -61.27 6.76 -26.68
CA GLN A 964 -60.77 5.45 -27.17
C GLN A 964 -61.35 4.85 -28.47
N GLU A 965 -62.06 5.62 -29.30
CA GLU A 965 -62.54 5.19 -30.63
C GLU A 965 -61.81 5.91 -31.77
N ILE A 966 -61.57 5.20 -32.87
CA ILE A 966 -61.07 5.77 -34.14
C ILE A 966 -62.17 5.71 -35.18
N ILE A 967 -62.44 6.84 -35.84
CA ILE A 967 -63.42 6.95 -36.94
C ILE A 967 -62.69 7.23 -38.25
N ASP A 968 -62.94 6.38 -39.26
CA ASP A 968 -62.57 6.61 -40.66
C ASP A 968 -63.84 6.59 -41.53
N ARG A 969 -63.98 7.60 -42.41
CA ARG A 969 -65.07 7.77 -43.39
C ARG A 969 -66.50 7.57 -42.87
N GLY A 970 -66.71 7.77 -41.56
CA GLY A 970 -68.02 7.72 -40.90
C GLY A 970 -68.33 6.43 -40.13
N ASN A 971 -67.45 5.42 -40.17
CA ASN A 971 -67.57 4.22 -39.36
C ASN A 971 -66.55 4.23 -38.21
N ILE A 972 -66.95 3.73 -37.03
CA ILE A 972 -66.03 3.42 -35.94
C ILE A 972 -65.28 2.14 -36.31
N VAL A 973 -63.95 2.17 -36.26
CA VAL A 973 -63.08 1.09 -36.77
C VAL A 973 -62.54 0.20 -35.65
N ASP A 974 -62.26 0.77 -34.48
CA ASP A 974 -61.87 0.00 -33.28
C ASP A 974 -62.18 0.79 -31.99
N GLY A 975 -62.32 0.09 -30.87
CA GLY A 975 -62.60 0.62 -29.53
C GLY A 975 -61.66 0.02 -28.50
N PHE A 976 -60.72 0.82 -27.99
CA PHE A 976 -59.60 0.30 -27.20
C PHE A 976 -59.99 -0.22 -25.81
N GLY A 977 -60.06 -1.55 -25.67
CA GLY A 977 -59.84 -2.21 -24.38
C GLY A 977 -58.41 -1.94 -23.85
N GLN A 978 -58.20 -2.03 -22.53
CA GLN A 978 -56.98 -1.55 -21.84
C GLN A 978 -55.65 -2.28 -22.18
N ASN A 979 -55.61 -3.19 -23.14
CA ASN A 979 -54.39 -3.88 -23.59
C ASN A 979 -54.38 -4.08 -25.12
N ALA A 980 -54.15 -3.01 -25.88
CA ALA A 980 -53.89 -3.07 -27.32
C ALA A 980 -52.78 -2.08 -27.72
N HIS A 981 -51.66 -2.60 -28.21
CA HIS A 981 -50.62 -1.79 -28.87
C HIS A 981 -50.95 -1.69 -30.37
N LEU A 982 -50.73 -0.53 -30.98
CA LEU A 982 -50.96 -0.32 -32.41
C LEU A 982 -49.86 -1.02 -33.23
N VAL A 983 -50.10 -2.26 -33.68
CA VAL A 983 -49.10 -3.05 -34.43
C VAL A 983 -48.98 -2.56 -35.87
N LEU A 984 -48.10 -1.58 -36.08
CA LEU A 984 -47.62 -1.23 -37.42
C LEU A 984 -46.67 -2.33 -37.95
N PRO A 985 -46.77 -2.73 -39.23
CA PRO A 985 -45.82 -3.65 -39.84
C PRO A 985 -44.37 -3.10 -39.77
N ARG A 986 -43.41 -3.98 -39.50
CA ARG A 986 -42.00 -3.61 -39.28
C ARG A 986 -41.40 -2.92 -40.51
N LEU A 987 -41.12 -1.63 -40.38
CA LEU A 987 -40.28 -0.84 -41.28
C LEU A 987 -38.99 -0.41 -40.56
N PRO A 988 -37.81 -0.48 -41.20
CA PRO A 988 -36.58 0.09 -40.67
C PRO A 988 -36.45 1.59 -40.96
N VAL A 989 -35.49 2.24 -40.29
CA VAL A 989 -35.04 3.64 -40.46
C VAL A 989 -35.93 4.70 -39.78
N SER A 990 -35.27 5.74 -39.26
CA SER A 990 -35.79 6.79 -38.39
C SER A 990 -36.86 7.68 -39.03
N PHE A 991 -37.89 8.03 -38.25
CA PHE A 991 -38.89 9.04 -38.62
C PHE A 991 -38.43 10.46 -38.28
N HIS A 992 -38.74 11.42 -39.16
CA HIS A 992 -38.58 12.85 -38.90
C HIS A 992 -39.93 13.59 -39.08
N VAL A 993 -40.50 14.10 -38.00
CA VAL A 993 -41.79 14.83 -38.02
C VAL A 993 -41.54 16.34 -38.10
N LEU A 994 -42.00 16.98 -39.18
CA LEU A 994 -41.77 18.41 -39.43
C LEU A 994 -43.04 19.24 -39.21
N LEU A 995 -43.27 19.65 -37.96
CA LEU A 995 -44.44 20.45 -37.56
C LEU A 995 -44.35 21.89 -38.10
N ARG A 996 -45.35 22.34 -38.86
CA ARG A 996 -45.36 23.69 -39.48
C ARG A 996 -46.66 24.45 -39.20
N ASN A 997 -46.53 25.63 -38.60
CA ASN A 997 -47.56 26.67 -38.40
C ASN A 997 -48.89 26.24 -37.74
N LEU A 998 -48.97 26.39 -36.42
CA LEU A 998 -50.25 26.56 -35.70
C LEU A 998 -50.40 28.04 -35.32
N ARG A 999 -51.27 28.77 -36.02
CA ARG A 999 -51.68 30.13 -35.62
C ARG A 999 -52.80 30.01 -34.58
N VAL A 1000 -52.59 30.58 -33.39
CA VAL A 1000 -53.68 30.90 -32.46
C VAL A 1000 -54.25 32.27 -32.85
N GLY A 1001 -55.57 32.40 -32.88
CA GLY A 1001 -56.23 33.67 -33.18
C GLY A 1001 -56.06 34.66 -32.02
N SER A 1002 -55.84 35.94 -32.32
CA SER A 1002 -55.67 37.00 -31.33
C SER A 1002 -57.00 37.34 -30.65
N GLY A 1003 -57.18 36.87 -29.40
CA GLY A 1003 -58.31 37.18 -28.51
C GLY A 1003 -57.91 36.91 -27.06
N GLY A 1004 -58.40 37.71 -26.11
CA GLY A 1004 -57.84 37.77 -24.74
C GLY A 1004 -58.39 36.79 -23.70
N GLN A 1005 -57.75 36.82 -22.52
CA GLN A 1005 -58.24 36.33 -21.21
C GLN A 1005 -58.40 34.81 -20.96
N TYR A 1006 -57.55 33.93 -21.52
CA TYR A 1006 -57.56 32.48 -21.14
C TYR A 1006 -56.18 31.81 -20.97
N GLU A 1007 -55.28 32.38 -20.14
CA GLU A 1007 -53.97 31.75 -19.86
C GLU A 1007 -54.11 30.32 -19.27
N ARG A 1008 -55.01 30.11 -18.30
CA ARG A 1008 -55.19 28.78 -17.65
C ARG A 1008 -55.68 27.66 -18.58
N CYS A 1009 -56.21 27.97 -19.76
CA CYS A 1009 -56.61 26.95 -20.74
C CYS A 1009 -55.45 26.56 -21.67
N ILE A 1010 -54.40 27.39 -21.78
CA ILE A 1010 -53.21 27.13 -22.61
C ILE A 1010 -52.33 26.04 -22.00
N ASP A 1011 -52.19 25.98 -20.67
CA ASP A 1011 -51.39 24.96 -20.01
C ASP A 1011 -52.03 23.56 -20.04
N HIS A 1012 -53.37 23.47 -20.12
CA HIS A 1012 -54.04 22.19 -20.38
C HIS A 1012 -53.75 21.67 -21.80
N LEU A 1013 -53.78 22.57 -22.81
CA LEU A 1013 -53.33 22.28 -24.18
C LEU A 1013 -51.82 22.01 -24.30
N ARG A 1014 -51.00 22.36 -23.30
CA ARG A 1014 -49.60 21.92 -23.18
C ARG A 1014 -49.50 20.52 -22.56
N ALA A 1015 -50.32 20.20 -21.55
CA ALA A 1015 -50.36 18.88 -20.93
C ALA A 1015 -50.77 17.79 -21.94
N GLU A 1016 -51.89 17.97 -22.65
CA GLU A 1016 -52.31 17.02 -23.71
C GLU A 1016 -51.28 16.89 -24.84
N ARG A 1017 -50.56 17.99 -25.15
CA ARG A 1017 -49.44 17.96 -26.10
C ARG A 1017 -48.31 17.04 -25.64
N PHE A 1018 -48.02 17.01 -24.35
CA PHE A 1018 -47.02 16.10 -23.80
C PHE A 1018 -47.51 14.66 -23.82
N ASP A 1019 -48.75 14.36 -23.41
CA ASP A 1019 -49.24 12.98 -23.39
C ASP A 1019 -49.53 12.40 -24.79
N LEU A 1020 -49.88 13.21 -25.80
CA LEU A 1020 -49.94 12.77 -27.20
C LEU A 1020 -48.54 12.41 -27.75
N VAL A 1021 -47.51 13.17 -27.38
CA VAL A 1021 -46.12 12.81 -27.68
C VAL A 1021 -45.73 11.55 -26.91
N ARG A 1022 -46.16 11.41 -25.66
CA ARG A 1022 -45.87 10.27 -24.78
C ARG A 1022 -46.42 8.95 -25.32
N CYS A 1023 -47.65 8.95 -25.85
CA CYS A 1023 -48.24 7.77 -26.52
C CYS A 1023 -47.55 7.37 -27.84
N ILE A 1024 -46.61 8.19 -28.35
CA ILE A 1024 -45.80 7.93 -29.54
C ILE A 1024 -44.31 7.70 -29.17
N SER A 1025 -43.94 7.92 -27.90
CA SER A 1025 -42.56 8.07 -27.44
C SER A 1025 -41.98 6.81 -26.79
N ASP A 1026 -41.90 5.73 -27.55
CA ASP A 1026 -40.88 4.70 -27.31
C ASP A 1026 -39.67 4.84 -28.27
N HIS A 1027 -39.88 5.26 -29.53
CA HIS A 1027 -38.84 5.24 -30.58
C HIS A 1027 -38.81 6.50 -31.49
N LEU A 1028 -38.82 7.72 -30.94
CA LEU A 1028 -38.81 8.95 -31.75
C LEU A 1028 -38.10 10.15 -31.07
N TYR A 1029 -37.10 10.74 -31.75
CA TYR A 1029 -36.52 12.03 -31.39
C TYR A 1029 -37.28 13.17 -32.09
N ALA A 1030 -37.67 14.20 -31.34
CA ALA A 1030 -38.37 15.38 -31.86
C ALA A 1030 -37.57 16.67 -31.63
N VAL A 1031 -37.55 17.56 -32.64
CA VAL A 1031 -36.95 18.90 -32.56
C VAL A 1031 -38.07 19.94 -32.72
N LEU A 1032 -38.14 20.92 -31.80
CA LEU A 1032 -39.20 21.92 -31.75
C LEU A 1032 -38.62 23.33 -31.97
N ILE A 1033 -39.20 24.11 -32.90
CA ILE A 1033 -38.80 25.50 -33.17
C ILE A 1033 -40.06 26.37 -33.17
N VAL A 1034 -40.05 27.47 -32.40
CA VAL A 1034 -41.21 28.40 -32.26
C VAL A 1034 -40.75 29.86 -32.23
N ARG A 1035 -41.47 30.71 -32.97
CA ARG A 1035 -41.46 32.20 -33.00
C ARG A 1035 -42.92 32.64 -33.31
N HIS A 1036 -43.41 33.86 -33.04
CA HIS A 1036 -42.76 35.14 -32.73
C HIS A 1036 -43.76 36.15 -32.10
N ALA A 1037 -43.29 37.01 -31.19
CA ALA A 1037 -43.70 38.42 -30.95
C ALA A 1037 -42.70 39.02 -29.92
N ALA A 1038 -41.85 40.00 -30.23
CA ALA A 1038 -42.11 41.45 -30.40
C ALA A 1038 -42.32 42.15 -29.04
N HIS A 1039 -41.46 43.05 -28.53
CA HIS A 1039 -40.24 43.74 -29.01
C HIS A 1039 -39.21 43.85 -27.84
N GLU A 1040 -37.88 44.04 -27.99
CA GLU A 1040 -37.02 43.97 -29.20
C GLU A 1040 -35.76 43.08 -28.94
N ILE A 1041 -34.46 43.44 -28.86
CA ILE A 1041 -33.64 44.65 -29.18
C ILE A 1041 -32.37 44.17 -29.95
N CYS A 1042 -32.30 44.53 -31.23
CA CYS A 1042 -31.18 45.15 -31.96
C CYS A 1042 -29.74 45.06 -31.38
N HIS A 1043 -28.68 44.59 -32.08
CA HIS A 1043 -28.50 44.02 -33.43
C HIS A 1043 -27.50 42.82 -33.33
N LEU A 1044 -27.48 41.74 -34.12
CA LEU A 1044 -27.67 41.50 -35.56
C LEU A 1044 -26.37 41.64 -36.42
N ASP A 1045 -25.27 41.01 -35.98
CA ASP A 1045 -23.97 40.95 -36.72
C ASP A 1045 -23.30 39.54 -36.75
N GLN A 1046 -24.06 38.45 -36.60
CA GLN A 1046 -23.51 37.07 -36.62
C GLN A 1046 -24.20 36.10 -37.59
N LEU A 1047 -24.94 36.60 -38.59
CA LEU A 1047 -25.54 35.76 -39.64
C LEU A 1047 -24.74 35.73 -40.95
N PHE A 1048 -23.86 36.72 -41.20
CA PHE A 1048 -23.14 36.85 -42.48
C PHE A 1048 -21.76 36.18 -42.54
N ARG A 1049 -21.22 35.65 -41.43
CA ARG A 1049 -19.91 34.93 -41.41
C ARG A 1049 -20.01 33.42 -41.74
N VAL A 1050 -21.03 33.01 -42.48
CA VAL A 1050 -21.25 31.62 -42.95
C VAL A 1050 -21.02 31.49 -44.47
N LEU A 1051 -20.72 32.60 -45.15
CA LEU A 1051 -20.36 32.67 -46.58
C LEU A 1051 -19.01 33.38 -46.72
N GLY A 1052 -18.23 33.05 -47.77
CA GLY A 1052 -16.87 33.57 -48.00
C GLY A 1052 -16.81 35.06 -48.43
N GLU A 1053 -15.64 35.64 -48.73
CA GLU A 1053 -14.34 35.01 -49.07
C GLU A 1053 -13.12 35.78 -48.46
N ASN A 1054 -11.90 35.49 -48.93
CA ASN A 1054 -10.63 36.04 -48.42
C ASN A 1054 -10.41 37.54 -48.75
N ILE A 1055 -9.77 38.27 -47.83
CA ILE A 1055 -8.51 39.05 -48.01
C ILE A 1055 -8.15 39.77 -46.68
N GLY A 1056 -6.87 39.75 -46.29
CA GLY A 1056 -6.29 40.61 -45.24
C GLY A 1056 -5.31 41.64 -45.85
N PRO A 1057 -4.49 42.40 -45.10
CA PRO A 1057 -4.09 42.17 -43.69
C PRO A 1057 -4.07 43.44 -42.81
N LEU A 1058 -3.41 43.35 -41.63
CA LEU A 1058 -2.87 44.44 -40.79
C LEU A 1058 -3.84 45.56 -40.32
N ALA A 1059 -4.35 45.40 -39.10
CA ALA A 1059 -4.51 46.49 -38.12
C ALA A 1059 -4.53 45.93 -36.68
N ASP A 1060 -3.64 44.98 -36.37
CA ASP A 1060 -3.28 44.73 -34.97
C ASP A 1060 -2.49 45.94 -34.46
N GLU A 1061 -2.77 46.34 -33.21
CA GLU A 1061 -2.12 47.46 -32.48
C GLU A 1061 -2.36 48.87 -33.08
N LEU A 1062 -2.65 49.92 -32.29
CA LEU A 1062 -2.85 50.03 -30.85
C LEU A 1062 -3.82 51.19 -30.49
N LEU A 1063 -4.21 51.24 -29.21
CA LEU A 1063 -4.76 52.39 -28.50
C LEU A 1063 -3.97 53.69 -28.74
N VAL A 1064 -4.60 54.86 -28.55
CA VAL A 1064 -4.11 55.94 -27.64
C VAL A 1064 -5.11 57.11 -27.51
N ALA A 1065 -5.03 57.78 -26.36
CA ALA A 1065 -5.72 59.01 -25.95
C ALA A 1065 -7.24 58.92 -25.67
N ALA A 1066 -7.80 59.68 -24.72
CA ALA A 1066 -7.18 60.67 -23.82
C ALA A 1066 -7.31 60.27 -22.34
N ALA A 1067 -6.23 60.47 -21.58
CA ALA A 1067 -6.23 60.35 -20.13
C ALA A 1067 -5.47 61.54 -19.51
N ARG A 1068 -5.86 61.90 -18.27
CA ARG A 1068 -5.24 62.88 -17.36
C ARG A 1068 -5.44 64.38 -17.64
N CYS A 1069 -6.19 65.03 -16.75
CA CYS A 1069 -5.57 65.85 -15.69
C CYS A 1069 -5.99 65.21 -14.35
N VAL A 1070 -5.12 64.91 -13.37
CA VAL A 1070 -4.16 65.77 -12.61
C VAL A 1070 -4.95 66.67 -11.65
N ASP A 1071 -4.80 66.59 -10.32
CA ASP A 1071 -3.82 65.85 -9.47
C ASP A 1071 -4.53 65.26 -8.21
N GLN A 1072 -3.94 64.77 -7.10
CA GLN A 1072 -2.60 64.93 -6.51
C GLN A 1072 -2.12 63.75 -5.64
N VAL A 1073 -0.79 63.68 -5.49
CA VAL A 1073 0.10 63.12 -4.43
C VAL A 1073 -0.59 62.89 -3.05
N GLN A 1074 -0.31 61.81 -2.29
CA GLN A 1074 0.95 61.03 -2.16
C GLN A 1074 0.76 59.51 -2.18
#